data_AF-A0A6A6ID10-F1
#
_entry.id   AF-A0A6A6ID10-F1
#
_cell.length_a   1.000
_cell.length_b   1.000
_cell.length_c   1.000
_cell.angle_alpha   90.00
_cell.angle_beta   90.00
_cell.angle_gamma   90.00
#
_symmetry.space_group_name_H-M   'P 1'
#
loop_
_entity.id
_entity.type
_entity.pdbx_description
1 polymer ?
#
loop_
_entity_poly.entity_id
_entity_poly.type
_entity_poly.pdbx_seq_one_letter_code
_entity_poly.pdbx_strand_id
1 'polypeptide(L)'
;MLDPVSAVGVAAATVQFLEFTTKLLATGKEIHDSAHGTTEELVQLDEVYSHLKMISTKLSRSGTPTDGMPQEEKDLCRLATSCQHECEGFMAAIEKLGNKSGSKRAFKSFQQALKIIWNQKAIHTLESRLEKYQRELTLALVTRYGNGQSSVVSGLQSLIADNRRLEFNQKSQSDRILELLEDIKQGAGRMSSTQFDGQIEMITMKLPEAFHIASDMIRYRRFLQTLYFSSLKARYTRIANAHERTFNWLFQDSDTESERHTHGRHFVSWLRSGDGIFWVSGKPGSGKSTLMKWISSQKKTEEILFQWGNLAWDIEQVVMASFYFWSAGTAMQKSQQGLFQSLLYEIFSHAPDLIPQVCPARWQATELGGVQDPWTVNEISDAIQRAICLPGSTTKFCFFIDGIDEYSGDHFEMVRLLEEFSRLPNVKLCLASRPWNVFEDAFGQSPKRKFYLQDLTRGDIEQYVRNKFDQHPMWQSLSHDDTQYNNIATEIIERAQGGFLWVFLVVRSLLDGLTNGDTVSLLQERLRQIPTDLREFFKYILASLDPLYKAHVAHFFLASMDSPEPLPLLMFSFFEEEFDRPDYVHDLDITVLKSKELKNRHKQTKRRLNGRCKGLLEVHRNYWEVDLFDYQIDFLHRTVRDFFMTEEMRHEFESRL
;
A
#
# COMPACT_ATOMS: atom_id res chain seq x y z
N MET A 1 25.57 13.57 -4.83
CA MET A 1 24.31 13.93 -5.50
C MET A 1 23.22 13.73 -4.47
N LEU A 2 22.43 14.76 -4.19
CA LEU A 2 21.24 14.60 -3.34
C LEU A 2 20.28 13.65 -4.04
N ASP A 3 19.58 12.80 -3.29
CA ASP A 3 18.43 12.11 -3.88
C ASP A 3 17.35 13.16 -4.25
N PRO A 4 16.55 12.93 -5.30
CA PRO A 4 15.60 13.92 -5.80
C PRO A 4 14.60 14.43 -4.75
N VAL A 5 14.21 13.59 -3.78
CA VAL A 5 13.26 13.99 -2.74
C VAL A 5 13.92 14.87 -1.68
N SER A 6 15.18 14.59 -1.33
CA SER A 6 15.96 15.47 -0.47
C SER A 6 16.17 16.85 -1.10
N ALA A 7 16.40 16.93 -2.42
CA ALA A 7 16.50 18.21 -3.12
C ALA A 7 15.20 19.04 -3.02
N VAL A 8 14.04 18.40 -3.18
CA VAL A 8 12.74 19.06 -2.95
C VAL A 8 12.57 19.49 -1.49
N GLY A 9 12.98 18.66 -0.53
CA GLY A 9 12.90 19.00 0.90
C GLY A 9 13.71 20.25 1.26
N VAL A 10 14.91 20.40 0.68
CA VAL A 10 15.78 21.58 0.89
C VAL A 10 15.17 22.83 0.22
N ALA A 11 14.69 22.69 -1.02
CA ALA A 11 14.02 23.79 -1.71
C ALA A 11 12.76 24.24 -0.97
N ALA A 12 11.95 23.31 -0.49
CA ALA A 12 10.76 23.60 0.29
C ALA A 12 11.09 24.34 1.60
N ALA A 13 12.10 23.88 2.35
CA ALA A 13 12.54 24.56 3.56
C ALA A 13 13.05 25.98 3.30
N THR A 14 13.74 26.18 2.18
CA THR A 14 14.21 27.50 1.73
C THR A 14 13.04 28.43 1.44
N VAL A 15 12.06 27.97 0.67
CA VAL A 15 10.86 28.74 0.31
C VAL A 15 10.02 29.06 1.55
N GLN A 16 9.85 28.09 2.46
CA GLN A 16 9.18 28.28 3.75
C GLN A 16 9.85 29.37 4.59
N PHE A 17 11.18 29.36 4.65
CA PHE A 17 11.94 30.42 5.33
C PHE A 17 11.69 31.80 4.73
N LEU A 18 11.79 31.90 3.39
CA LEU A 18 11.62 33.17 2.68
C LEU A 18 10.22 33.74 2.92
N GLU A 19 9.17 32.93 2.77
CA GLU A 19 7.80 33.38 2.97
C GLU A 19 7.51 33.76 4.43
N PHE A 20 7.92 32.92 5.38
CA PHE A 20 7.73 33.19 6.81
C PHE A 20 8.41 34.49 7.23
N THR A 21 9.65 34.71 6.77
CA THR A 21 10.42 35.91 7.12
C THR A 21 9.84 37.15 6.47
N THR A 22 9.38 37.07 5.21
CA THR A 22 8.69 38.19 4.54
C THR A 22 7.38 38.57 5.24
N LYS A 23 6.58 37.60 5.66
CA LYS A 23 5.37 37.86 6.46
C LYS A 23 5.71 38.50 7.81
N LEU A 24 6.70 37.94 8.52
CA LEU A 24 7.15 38.46 9.81
C LEU A 24 7.62 39.92 9.71
N LEU A 25 8.32 40.26 8.63
CA LEU A 25 8.76 41.62 8.33
C LEU A 25 7.60 42.58 8.04
N ALA A 26 6.63 42.15 7.24
CA ALA A 26 5.44 42.93 6.93
C ALA A 26 4.64 43.24 8.20
N THR A 27 4.37 42.23 9.04
CA THR A 27 3.74 42.41 10.35
C THR A 27 4.57 43.32 11.26
N GLY A 28 5.90 43.18 11.26
CA GLY A 28 6.80 44.05 12.02
C GLY A 28 6.71 45.53 11.60
N LYS A 29 6.55 45.79 10.30
CA LYS A 29 6.40 47.13 9.73
C LYS A 29 5.06 47.76 10.10
N GLU A 30 3.97 47.01 10.02
CA GLU A 30 2.64 47.47 10.45
C GLU A 30 2.60 47.85 11.94
N ILE A 31 3.27 47.06 12.79
CA ILE A 31 3.44 47.34 14.22
C ILE A 31 4.32 48.59 14.46
N HIS A 32 5.31 48.82 13.59
CA HIS A 32 6.17 50.00 13.69
C HIS A 32 5.40 51.29 13.36
N ASP A 33 4.56 51.25 12.32
CA ASP A 33 3.90 52.43 11.74
C ASP A 33 2.56 52.78 12.43
N SER A 34 1.99 51.88 13.24
CA SER A 34 0.77 52.14 14.02
C SER A 34 1.05 52.90 15.33
N ALA A 35 0.48 54.11 15.45
CA ALA A 35 0.66 55.00 16.62
C ALA A 35 -0.16 54.58 17.85
N HIS A 36 -1.25 53.82 17.66
CA HIS A 36 -2.06 53.22 18.72
C HIS A 36 -2.18 51.73 18.43
N GLY A 37 -1.57 50.91 19.29
CA GLY A 37 -1.45 49.49 19.07
C GLY A 37 -2.82 48.80 19.10
N THR A 38 -3.28 48.39 17.93
CA THR A 38 -4.31 47.35 17.77
C THR A 38 -4.10 46.67 16.42
N THR A 39 -3.73 45.40 16.47
CA THR A 39 -4.24 44.37 15.56
C THR A 39 -4.43 43.12 16.41
N GLU A 40 -5.59 42.47 16.28
CA GLU A 40 -6.04 41.30 17.05
C GLU A 40 -5.19 40.03 16.80
N GLU A 41 -4.10 40.11 16.02
CA GLU A 41 -3.19 39.00 15.74
C GLU A 41 -1.98 39.04 16.68
N LEU A 42 -2.22 38.66 17.94
CA LEU A 42 -1.15 38.40 18.91
C LEU A 42 -0.37 37.14 18.52
N VAL A 43 0.58 37.26 17.60
CA VAL A 43 1.56 36.18 17.32
C VAL A 43 2.40 35.94 18.59
N GLN A 44 2.37 34.73 19.14
CA GLN A 44 3.14 34.40 20.34
C GLN A 44 4.62 34.27 19.97
N LEU A 45 5.52 34.92 20.74
CA LEU A 45 6.98 34.86 20.51
C LEU A 45 7.50 33.41 20.48
N ASP A 46 6.94 32.57 21.34
CA ASP A 46 7.28 31.16 21.44
C ASP A 46 6.88 30.37 20.18
N GLU A 47 5.79 30.76 19.50
CA GLU A 47 5.38 30.18 18.22
C GLU A 47 6.35 30.58 17.10
N VAL A 48 6.74 31.86 17.02
CA VAL A 48 7.72 32.36 16.03
C VAL A 48 9.05 31.65 16.20
N TYR A 49 9.54 31.57 17.44
CA TYR A 49 10.80 30.90 17.75
C TYR A 49 10.74 29.41 17.42
N SER A 50 9.64 28.74 17.77
CA SER A 50 9.44 27.32 17.45
C SER A 50 9.41 27.07 15.94
N HIS A 51 8.75 27.94 15.17
CA HIS A 51 8.67 27.85 13.71
C HIS A 51 10.05 28.07 13.06
N LEU A 52 10.79 29.10 13.49
CA LEU A 52 12.16 29.35 13.01
C LEU A 52 13.09 28.19 13.34
N LYS A 53 13.03 27.65 14.55
CA LYS A 53 13.83 26.49 14.96
C LYS A 53 13.54 25.26 14.10
N MET A 54 12.28 25.03 13.76
CA MET A 54 11.87 23.96 12.86
C MET A 54 12.44 24.17 11.44
N ILE A 55 12.30 25.37 10.87
CA ILE A 55 12.83 25.70 9.54
C ILE A 55 14.37 25.57 9.52
N SER A 56 15.05 26.10 10.54
CA SER A 56 16.51 25.97 10.70
C SER A 56 16.95 24.51 10.70
N THR A 57 16.24 23.64 11.43
CA THR A 57 16.52 22.19 11.46
C THR A 57 16.29 21.52 10.11
N LYS A 58 15.30 21.98 9.31
CA LYS A 58 15.08 21.48 7.95
C LYS A 58 16.19 21.95 7.00
N LEU A 59 16.62 23.20 7.11
CA LEU A 59 17.69 23.80 6.30
C LEU A 59 19.06 23.17 6.60
N SER A 60 19.37 22.89 7.87
CA SER A 60 20.64 22.30 8.29
C SER A 60 20.88 20.89 7.72
N ARG A 61 19.84 20.24 7.20
CA ARG A 61 19.92 18.93 6.54
C ARG A 61 20.42 19.01 5.08
N SER A 62 20.61 20.20 4.52
CA SER A 62 20.98 20.37 3.11
C SER A 62 22.38 19.85 2.73
N GLY A 63 23.21 19.45 3.71
CA GLY A 63 24.59 19.02 3.49
C GLY A 63 25.49 20.14 2.96
N THR A 64 26.82 19.94 3.02
CA THR A 64 27.79 20.88 2.44
C THR A 64 28.01 20.57 0.95
N PRO A 65 28.18 21.58 0.08
CA PRO A 65 28.45 21.35 -1.35
C PRO A 65 29.74 20.53 -1.53
N THR A 66 29.68 19.37 -2.19
CA THR A 66 30.86 18.54 -2.48
C THR A 66 31.30 18.66 -3.94
N ASP A 67 32.58 18.45 -4.21
CA ASP A 67 33.06 18.35 -5.59
C ASP A 67 32.52 17.09 -6.26
N GLY A 68 31.81 17.27 -7.38
CA GLY A 68 31.02 16.25 -8.06
C GLY A 68 29.50 16.46 -8.01
N MET A 69 28.97 17.38 -7.19
CA MET A 69 27.54 17.74 -7.24
C MET A 69 27.20 18.58 -8.49
N PRO A 70 26.02 18.37 -9.10
CA PRO A 70 25.47 19.29 -10.10
C PRO A 70 25.46 20.73 -9.56
N GLN A 71 25.74 21.69 -10.43
CA GLN A 71 25.83 23.10 -10.01
C GLN A 71 24.52 23.61 -9.39
N GLU A 72 23.36 23.08 -9.78
CA GLU A 72 22.05 23.35 -9.15
C GLU A 72 22.01 22.97 -7.67
N GLU A 73 22.46 21.76 -7.34
CA GLU A 73 22.49 21.28 -5.96
C GLU A 73 23.47 22.13 -5.15
N LYS A 74 24.61 22.52 -5.74
CA LYS A 74 25.54 23.45 -5.10
C LYS A 74 24.90 24.82 -4.85
N ASP A 75 24.17 25.36 -5.82
CA ASP A 75 23.48 26.66 -5.71
C ASP A 75 22.37 26.59 -4.65
N LEU A 76 21.59 25.51 -4.63
CA LEU A 76 20.53 25.26 -3.65
C LEU A 76 21.08 25.08 -2.23
N CYS A 77 22.14 24.28 -2.04
CA CYS A 77 22.79 24.11 -0.74
C CYS A 77 23.37 25.43 -0.23
N ARG A 78 23.96 26.27 -1.10
CA ARG A 78 24.44 27.61 -0.72
C ARG A 78 23.30 28.52 -0.28
N LEU A 79 22.18 28.50 -1.01
CA LEU A 79 20.99 29.28 -0.66
C LEU A 79 20.41 28.83 0.68
N ALA A 80 20.28 27.52 0.89
CA ALA A 80 19.81 26.93 2.14
C ALA A 80 20.74 27.28 3.32
N THR A 81 22.06 27.21 3.13
CA THR A 81 23.05 27.61 4.14
C THR A 81 22.93 29.10 4.50
N SER A 82 22.72 29.95 3.49
CA SER A 82 22.52 31.38 3.69
C SER A 82 21.23 31.65 4.48
N CYS A 83 20.13 30.98 4.13
CA CYS A 83 18.86 31.06 4.84
C CYS A 83 18.98 30.53 6.28
N GLN A 84 19.75 29.45 6.49
CA GLN A 84 20.00 28.91 7.82
C GLN A 84 20.73 29.91 8.71
N HIS A 85 21.77 30.57 8.18
CA HIS A 85 22.52 31.58 8.93
C HIS A 85 21.63 32.77 9.34
N GLU A 86 20.77 33.25 8.44
CA GLU A 86 19.80 34.30 8.75
C GLU A 86 18.78 33.81 9.81
N CYS A 87 18.32 32.56 9.71
CA CYS A 87 17.39 31.95 10.66
C CYS A 87 18.01 31.85 12.08
N GLU A 88 19.27 31.44 12.19
CA GLU A 88 20.02 31.41 13.46
C GLU A 88 20.21 32.83 14.03
N GLY A 89 20.47 33.81 13.17
CA GLY A 89 20.49 35.22 13.55
C GLY A 89 19.17 35.69 14.17
N PHE A 90 18.03 35.30 13.58
CA PHE A 90 16.70 35.60 14.13
C PHE A 90 16.47 34.95 15.49
N MET A 91 16.76 33.66 15.62
CA MET A 91 16.59 32.94 16.88
C MET A 91 17.43 33.55 18.01
N ALA A 92 18.71 33.87 17.74
CA ALA A 92 19.60 34.48 18.73
C ALA A 92 19.13 35.89 19.15
N ALA A 93 18.51 36.65 18.23
CA ALA A 93 17.94 37.94 18.55
C ALA A 93 16.71 37.80 19.47
N ILE A 94 15.84 36.82 19.22
CA ILE A 94 14.66 36.51 20.04
C ILE A 94 15.06 36.05 21.46
N GLU A 95 16.06 35.17 21.59
CA GLU A 95 16.53 34.66 22.91
C GLU A 95 17.08 35.76 23.82
N LYS A 96 17.81 36.73 23.25
CA LYS A 96 18.35 37.88 24.01
C LYS A 96 17.26 38.74 24.66
N LEU A 97 16.02 38.64 24.18
CA LEU A 97 14.87 39.37 24.69
C LEU A 97 14.08 38.56 25.73
N GLY A 98 13.95 37.25 25.51
CA GLY A 98 13.29 36.33 26.46
C GLY A 98 13.94 36.31 27.84
N ASN A 99 15.28 36.39 27.90
CA ASN A 99 16.04 36.39 29.15
C ASN A 99 15.93 37.68 29.99
N LYS A 100 15.15 38.69 29.55
CA LYS A 100 15.00 39.98 30.24
C LYS A 100 13.63 40.20 30.92
N SER A 101 12.70 39.25 30.89
CA SER A 101 11.39 39.44 31.55
C SER A 101 10.84 38.20 32.25
N GLY A 102 10.60 38.33 33.56
CA GLY A 102 9.73 37.44 34.31
C GLY A 102 8.27 37.57 33.84
N SER A 103 7.56 36.44 34.00
CA SER A 103 6.15 36.16 33.68
C SER A 103 5.21 37.38 33.55
N LYS A 104 4.43 37.39 32.45
CA LYS A 104 3.32 38.30 32.09
C LYS A 104 3.64 39.71 31.54
N ARG A 105 4.91 40.15 31.48
CA ARG A 105 5.32 41.39 30.76
C ARG A 105 5.87 41.18 29.34
N ALA A 106 6.01 39.93 28.90
CA ALA A 106 6.72 39.52 27.69
C ALA A 106 6.17 40.11 26.36
N PHE A 107 4.89 40.51 26.31
CA PHE A 107 4.25 40.94 25.05
C PHE A 107 4.55 42.40 24.65
N LYS A 108 4.57 43.35 25.60
CA LYS A 108 5.05 44.73 25.31
C LYS A 108 6.52 44.74 24.88
N SER A 109 7.29 43.77 25.36
CA SER A 109 8.67 43.54 24.95
C SER A 109 8.82 42.93 23.56
N PHE A 110 7.81 42.30 22.94
CA PHE A 110 7.89 41.83 21.54
C PHE A 110 7.74 42.99 20.52
N GLN A 111 6.78 43.88 20.75
CA GLN A 111 6.66 45.12 19.94
C GLN A 111 7.88 46.03 20.14
N GLN A 112 8.39 46.13 21.38
CA GLN A 112 9.64 46.85 21.65
C GLN A 112 10.86 46.10 21.08
N ALA A 113 10.88 44.78 21.09
CA ALA A 113 11.94 43.95 20.49
C ALA A 113 12.06 44.14 18.98
N LEU A 114 10.93 44.07 18.26
CA LEU A 114 10.87 44.36 16.84
C LEU A 114 11.34 45.80 16.56
N LYS A 115 10.91 46.78 17.38
CA LYS A 115 11.40 48.17 17.29
C LYS A 115 12.90 48.35 17.64
N ILE A 116 13.47 47.52 18.52
CA ILE A 116 14.87 47.63 18.98
C ILE A 116 15.82 46.88 18.03
N ILE A 117 15.41 45.73 17.49
CA ILE A 117 16.22 44.92 16.56
C ILE A 117 16.15 45.49 15.15
N TRP A 118 15.00 46.00 14.73
CA TRP A 118 14.77 46.44 13.35
C TRP A 118 14.63 47.95 13.24
N ASN A 119 15.72 48.64 12.89
CA ASN A 119 15.57 49.94 12.23
C ASN A 119 15.10 49.72 10.78
N GLN A 120 14.39 50.69 10.19
CA GLN A 120 13.85 50.60 8.83
C GLN A 120 14.91 50.21 7.78
N LYS A 121 16.17 50.61 7.98
CA LYS A 121 17.29 50.29 7.08
C LYS A 121 17.65 48.79 7.12
N ALA A 122 17.62 48.17 8.29
CA ALA A 122 17.86 46.74 8.47
C ALA A 122 16.70 45.90 7.90
N ILE A 123 15.44 46.36 8.05
CA ILE A 123 14.26 45.73 7.42
C ILE A 123 14.45 45.70 5.91
N HIS A 124 14.66 46.86 5.31
CA HIS A 124 14.78 46.99 3.85
C HIS A 124 15.99 46.23 3.29
N THR A 125 17.10 46.17 4.04
CA THR A 125 18.27 45.39 3.63
C THR A 125 17.97 43.89 3.60
N LEU A 126 17.20 43.41 4.58
CA LEU A 126 16.83 42.01 4.68
C LEU A 126 15.76 41.62 3.65
N GLU A 127 14.74 42.45 3.44
CA GLU A 127 13.75 42.30 2.36
C GLU A 127 14.43 42.16 0.99
N SER A 128 15.36 43.07 0.67
CA SER A 128 16.09 43.03 -0.60
C SER A 128 16.91 41.75 -0.79
N ARG A 129 17.46 41.20 0.31
CA ARG A 129 18.17 39.91 0.27
C ARG A 129 17.22 38.74 0.05
N LEU A 130 16.07 38.72 0.71
CA LEU A 130 15.05 37.67 0.55
C LEU A 130 14.49 37.64 -0.88
N GLU A 131 14.18 38.81 -1.45
CA GLU A 131 13.74 38.93 -2.85
C GLU A 131 14.80 38.41 -3.82
N LYS A 132 16.08 38.74 -3.56
CA LYS A 132 17.21 38.23 -4.34
C LYS A 132 17.28 36.70 -4.27
N TYR A 133 17.17 36.12 -3.08
CA TYR A 133 17.18 34.67 -2.87
C TYR A 133 16.04 33.97 -3.60
N GLN A 134 14.83 34.53 -3.57
CA GLN A 134 13.67 33.98 -4.26
C GLN A 134 13.82 34.00 -5.78
N ARG A 135 14.38 35.10 -6.34
CA ARG A 135 14.67 35.22 -7.77
C ARG A 135 15.78 34.25 -8.22
N GLU A 136 16.86 34.12 -7.44
CA GLU A 136 17.95 33.19 -7.74
C GLU A 136 17.44 31.74 -7.77
N LEU A 137 16.60 31.34 -6.83
CA LEU A 137 15.98 30.02 -6.80
C LEU A 137 15.11 29.76 -8.05
N THR A 138 14.24 30.71 -8.39
CA THR A 138 13.31 30.57 -9.52
C THR A 138 14.07 30.48 -10.84
N LEU A 139 15.08 31.34 -11.04
CA LEU A 139 15.91 31.34 -12.23
C LEU A 139 16.69 30.03 -12.37
N ALA A 140 17.26 29.53 -11.27
CA ALA A 140 17.98 28.26 -11.25
C ALA A 140 17.07 27.09 -11.69
N LEU A 141 15.82 27.04 -11.22
CA LEU A 141 14.87 26.00 -11.59
C LEU A 141 14.47 26.08 -13.08
N VAL A 142 14.12 27.27 -13.58
CA VAL A 142 13.66 27.46 -14.96
C VAL A 142 14.77 27.17 -15.97
N THR A 143 15.96 27.75 -15.80
CA THR A 143 17.06 27.56 -16.75
C THR A 143 17.52 26.11 -16.83
N ARG A 144 17.50 25.38 -15.70
CA ARG A 144 18.02 24.01 -15.65
C ARG A 144 17.01 22.94 -15.99
N TYR A 145 15.72 23.21 -15.77
CA TYR A 145 14.66 22.37 -16.28
C TYR A 145 14.69 22.30 -17.82
N GLY A 146 14.89 23.42 -18.50
CA GLY A 146 15.05 23.46 -19.98
C GLY A 146 16.21 22.62 -20.50
N ASN A 147 17.26 22.46 -19.69
CA ASN A 147 18.43 21.65 -20.01
C ASN A 147 18.30 20.18 -19.57
N GLY A 148 17.16 19.79 -18.97
CA GLY A 148 16.89 18.42 -18.49
C GLY A 148 17.69 18.00 -17.26
N GLN A 149 18.21 18.95 -16.48
CA GLN A 149 19.15 18.67 -15.38
C GLN A 149 18.61 18.99 -13.97
N SER A 150 17.33 19.34 -13.81
CA SER A 150 16.79 19.72 -12.50
C SER A 150 16.45 18.54 -11.59
N SER A 151 17.21 18.38 -10.51
CA SER A 151 16.97 17.37 -9.47
C SER A 151 15.73 17.69 -8.64
N VAL A 152 15.42 18.97 -8.43
CA VAL A 152 14.20 19.41 -7.74
C VAL A 152 12.95 19.07 -8.56
N VAL A 153 12.96 19.35 -9.87
CA VAL A 153 11.83 18.97 -10.73
C VAL A 153 11.68 17.45 -10.84
N SER A 154 12.79 16.73 -10.99
CA SER A 154 12.77 15.26 -10.95
C SER A 154 12.20 14.75 -9.62
N GLY A 155 12.51 15.40 -8.50
CA GLY A 155 11.97 15.09 -7.19
C GLY A 155 10.47 15.34 -7.07
N LEU A 156 9.97 16.48 -7.58
CA LEU A 156 8.53 16.77 -7.60
C LEU A 156 7.77 15.75 -8.46
N GLN A 157 8.31 15.38 -9.62
CA GLN A 157 7.75 14.31 -10.47
C GLN A 157 7.75 12.96 -9.74
N SER A 158 8.84 12.63 -9.03
CA SER A 158 8.93 11.42 -8.22
C SER A 158 7.92 11.41 -7.09
N LEU A 159 7.71 12.54 -6.41
CA LEU A 159 6.71 12.66 -5.34
C LEU A 159 5.29 12.45 -5.88
N ILE A 160 4.94 13.05 -7.02
CA ILE A 160 3.63 12.82 -7.67
C ILE A 160 3.46 11.35 -8.07
N ALA A 161 4.51 10.75 -8.66
CA ALA A 161 4.48 9.35 -9.06
C ALA A 161 4.31 8.42 -7.86
N ASP A 162 5.04 8.69 -6.76
CA ASP A 162 4.90 7.96 -5.50
C ASP A 162 3.52 8.14 -4.90
N ASN A 163 2.96 9.36 -4.89
CA ASN A 163 1.64 9.65 -4.35
C ASN A 163 0.55 8.85 -5.07
N ARG A 164 0.65 8.79 -6.42
CA ARG A 164 -0.22 7.96 -7.26
C ARG A 164 -0.02 6.46 -6.98
N ARG A 165 1.23 6.01 -6.82
CA ARG A 165 1.56 4.59 -6.56
C ARG A 165 1.08 4.13 -5.18
N LEU A 166 1.12 5.00 -4.19
CA LEU A 166 0.66 4.74 -2.83
C LEU A 166 -0.85 4.90 -2.67
N GLU A 167 -1.58 5.18 -3.76
CA GLU A 167 -3.04 5.36 -3.80
C GLU A 167 -3.52 6.46 -2.84
N PHE A 168 -2.71 7.49 -2.65
CA PHE A 168 -3.07 8.60 -1.78
C PHE A 168 -4.19 9.43 -2.40
N ASN A 169 -5.27 9.65 -1.67
CA ASN A 169 -6.44 10.37 -2.17
C ASN A 169 -6.23 11.91 -2.12
N GLN A 170 -5.16 12.39 -2.75
CA GLN A 170 -4.84 13.84 -2.85
C GLN A 170 -4.60 14.27 -4.30
N LYS A 171 -5.52 13.89 -5.17
CA LYS A 171 -5.44 14.21 -6.61
C LYS A 171 -5.31 15.72 -6.84
N SER A 172 -6.09 16.53 -6.14
CA SER A 172 -6.07 18.00 -6.25
C SER A 172 -4.71 18.61 -5.90
N GLN A 173 -4.02 18.07 -4.88
CA GLN A 173 -2.69 18.55 -4.49
C GLN A 173 -1.62 18.18 -5.53
N SER A 174 -1.71 16.97 -6.10
CA SER A 174 -0.82 16.57 -7.20
C SER A 174 -1.05 17.40 -8.47
N ASP A 175 -2.30 17.75 -8.78
CA ASP A 175 -2.65 18.56 -9.95
C ASP A 175 -2.06 19.99 -9.84
N ARG A 176 -2.03 20.59 -8.64
CA ARG A 176 -1.37 21.89 -8.39
C ARG A 176 0.15 21.86 -8.63
N ILE A 177 0.83 20.81 -8.19
CA ILE A 177 2.27 20.66 -8.47
C ILE A 177 2.49 20.45 -9.97
N LEU A 178 1.63 19.67 -10.64
CA LEU A 178 1.71 19.46 -12.09
C LEU A 178 1.53 20.77 -12.87
N GLU A 179 0.63 21.65 -12.45
CA GLU A 179 0.45 22.98 -13.04
C GLU A 179 1.72 23.82 -12.93
N LEU A 180 2.37 23.87 -11.75
CA LEU A 180 3.66 24.56 -11.60
C LEU A 180 4.74 23.96 -12.52
N LEU A 181 4.82 22.63 -12.61
CA LEU A 181 5.79 21.96 -13.47
C LEU A 181 5.58 22.30 -14.95
N GLU A 182 4.33 22.47 -15.38
CA GLU A 182 4.00 22.92 -16.72
C GLU A 182 4.41 24.38 -16.94
N ASP A 183 4.18 25.26 -15.96
CA ASP A 183 4.62 26.66 -16.02
C ASP A 183 6.15 26.79 -16.09
N ILE A 184 6.88 26.03 -15.27
CA ILE A 184 8.36 25.96 -15.31
C ILE A 184 8.84 25.49 -16.69
N LYS A 185 8.15 24.49 -17.28
CA LYS A 185 8.44 23.99 -18.63
C LYS A 185 8.24 25.06 -19.69
N GLN A 186 7.16 25.81 -19.61
CA GLN A 186 6.87 26.89 -20.57
C GLN A 186 7.88 28.04 -20.44
N GLY A 187 8.27 28.40 -19.21
CA GLY A 187 9.31 29.40 -18.94
C GLY A 187 10.68 29.01 -19.50
N ALA A 188 11.01 27.73 -19.46
CA ALA A 188 12.26 27.22 -19.99
C ALA A 188 12.32 27.20 -21.54
N GLY A 189 11.16 27.16 -22.21
CA GLY A 189 11.05 27.02 -23.67
C GLY A 189 11.00 28.33 -24.48
N ARG A 190 10.86 29.51 -23.84
CA ARG A 190 10.69 30.80 -24.53
C ARG A 190 11.91 31.71 -24.36
N MET A 191 12.58 32.06 -25.47
CA MET A 191 13.80 32.89 -25.50
C MET A 191 13.57 34.36 -25.93
N SER A 192 12.50 35.03 -25.48
CA SER A 192 12.38 36.50 -25.63
C SER A 192 12.38 37.18 -24.25
N SER A 193 13.20 38.23 -24.09
CA SER A 193 13.50 38.84 -22.78
C SER A 193 12.29 39.45 -22.08
N THR A 194 11.32 40.01 -22.82
CA THR A 194 10.15 40.68 -22.23
C THR A 194 9.05 39.72 -21.78
N GLN A 195 8.92 38.55 -22.39
CA GLN A 195 7.98 37.51 -21.92
C GLN A 195 8.60 36.66 -20.80
N PHE A 196 9.92 36.56 -20.76
CA PHE A 196 10.65 35.79 -19.76
C PHE A 196 10.46 36.35 -18.35
N ASP A 197 10.58 37.67 -18.17
CA ASP A 197 10.40 38.30 -16.84
C ASP A 197 8.98 38.11 -16.28
N GLY A 198 7.94 38.24 -17.11
CA GLY A 198 6.55 38.01 -16.68
C GLY A 198 6.27 36.55 -16.32
N GLN A 199 6.89 35.58 -16.99
CA GLN A 199 6.79 34.16 -16.63
C GLN A 199 7.54 33.84 -15.33
N ILE A 200 8.73 34.41 -15.14
CA ILE A 200 9.48 34.27 -13.89
C ILE A 200 8.67 34.80 -12.71
N GLU A 201 8.00 35.94 -12.87
CA GLU A 201 7.13 36.51 -11.84
C GLU A 201 5.94 35.60 -11.51
N MET A 202 5.25 35.07 -12.53
CA MET A 202 4.16 34.10 -12.35
C MET A 202 4.62 32.83 -11.61
N ILE A 203 5.76 32.26 -12.00
CA ILE A 203 6.33 31.08 -11.34
C ILE A 203 6.67 31.44 -9.88
N THR A 204 7.31 32.60 -9.67
CA THR A 204 7.68 33.09 -8.32
C THR A 204 6.47 33.17 -7.39
N MET A 205 5.29 33.54 -7.90
CA MET A 205 4.05 33.60 -7.13
C MET A 205 3.45 32.22 -6.80
N LYS A 206 3.54 31.24 -7.70
CA LYS A 206 2.99 29.88 -7.47
C LYS A 206 3.94 28.96 -6.70
N LEU A 207 5.24 29.27 -6.71
CA LEU A 207 6.30 28.46 -6.15
C LEU A 207 6.12 28.17 -4.64
N PRO A 208 5.75 29.15 -3.78
CA PRO A 208 5.46 28.89 -2.38
C PRO A 208 4.39 27.83 -2.14
N GLU A 209 3.24 27.95 -2.79
CA GLU A 209 2.13 27.00 -2.60
C GLU A 209 2.56 25.57 -2.96
N ALA A 210 3.19 25.40 -4.13
CA ALA A 210 3.61 24.07 -4.58
C ALA A 210 4.68 23.44 -3.67
N PHE A 211 5.62 24.23 -3.15
CA PHE A 211 6.63 23.72 -2.22
C PHE A 211 6.08 23.44 -0.83
N HIS A 212 5.04 24.14 -0.36
CA HIS A 212 4.31 23.74 0.84
C HIS A 212 3.63 22.39 0.65
N ILE A 213 2.90 22.22 -0.45
CA ILE A 213 2.26 20.94 -0.78
C ILE A 213 3.31 19.82 -0.84
N ALA A 214 4.45 20.07 -1.50
CA ALA A 214 5.52 19.08 -1.58
C ALA A 214 6.14 18.75 -0.20
N SER A 215 6.31 19.76 0.67
CA SER A 215 6.78 19.57 2.05
C SER A 215 5.82 18.70 2.85
N ASP A 216 4.51 18.97 2.74
CA ASP A 216 3.45 18.21 3.39
C ASP A 216 3.42 16.76 2.87
N MET A 217 3.49 16.56 1.55
CA MET A 217 3.58 15.22 0.95
C MET A 217 4.81 14.45 1.45
N ILE A 218 5.98 15.09 1.56
CA ILE A 218 7.19 14.46 2.12
C ILE A 218 6.95 14.06 3.59
N ARG A 219 6.31 14.93 4.38
CA ARG A 219 6.00 14.68 5.78
C ARG A 219 4.99 13.54 5.94
N TYR A 220 3.91 13.54 5.17
CA TYR A 220 2.92 12.46 5.12
C TYR A 220 3.58 11.13 4.77
N ARG A 221 4.44 11.12 3.74
CA ARG A 221 5.19 9.92 3.33
C ARG A 221 6.07 9.40 4.46
N ARG A 222 6.82 10.27 5.14
CA ARG A 222 7.66 9.88 6.29
C ARG A 222 6.82 9.32 7.45
N PHE A 223 5.65 9.89 7.71
CA PHE A 223 4.75 9.38 8.73
C PHE A 223 4.22 7.99 8.37
N LEU A 224 3.70 7.80 7.16
CA LEU A 224 3.22 6.50 6.68
C LEU A 224 4.32 5.43 6.66
N GLN A 225 5.57 5.82 6.39
CA GLN A 225 6.72 4.92 6.50
C GLN A 225 6.91 4.34 7.91
N THR A 226 6.48 5.02 8.97
CA THR A 226 6.52 4.47 10.34
C THR A 226 5.54 3.31 10.54
N LEU A 227 4.46 3.27 9.76
CA LEU A 227 3.45 2.20 9.75
C LEU A 227 3.75 1.13 8.70
N TYR A 228 4.63 1.41 7.73
CA TYR A 228 4.93 0.48 6.66
C TYR A 228 5.72 -0.74 7.15
N PHE A 229 5.38 -1.92 6.61
CA PHE A 229 6.18 -3.14 6.72
C PHE A 229 6.19 -3.88 5.38
N SER A 230 7.24 -4.67 5.11
CA SER A 230 7.51 -5.22 3.78
C SER A 230 6.40 -6.13 3.24
N SER A 231 5.66 -6.83 4.10
CA SER A 231 4.59 -7.75 3.71
C SER A 231 3.18 -7.13 3.63
N LEU A 232 3.05 -5.80 3.83
CA LEU A 232 1.77 -5.06 3.90
C LEU A 232 0.81 -5.39 2.75
N LYS A 233 1.25 -5.21 1.50
CA LYS A 233 0.44 -5.51 0.30
C LYS A 233 0.73 -6.89 -0.31
N ALA A 234 1.64 -7.68 0.30
CA ALA A 234 2.14 -8.91 -0.31
C ALA A 234 1.05 -9.96 -0.54
N ARG A 235 0.16 -10.18 0.44
CA ARG A 235 -0.94 -11.15 0.29
C ARG A 235 -1.96 -10.68 -0.75
N TYR A 236 -2.35 -9.41 -0.71
CA TYR A 236 -3.29 -8.82 -1.68
C TYR A 236 -2.80 -8.99 -3.13
N THR A 237 -1.52 -8.72 -3.40
CA THR A 237 -0.94 -8.89 -4.74
C THR A 237 -0.94 -10.35 -5.20
N ARG A 238 -0.77 -11.31 -4.27
CA ARG A 238 -0.76 -12.76 -4.58
C ARG A 238 -2.15 -13.34 -4.86
N ILE A 239 -3.21 -12.77 -4.30
CA ILE A 239 -4.57 -13.24 -4.57
C ILE A 239 -4.90 -13.02 -6.05
N ALA A 240 -5.31 -14.08 -6.74
CA ALA A 240 -5.71 -14.00 -8.13
C ALA A 240 -6.87 -13.00 -8.32
N ASN A 241 -6.86 -12.27 -9.44
CA ASN A 241 -8.01 -11.45 -9.81
C ASN A 241 -9.20 -12.36 -10.15
N ALA A 242 -10.40 -11.90 -9.85
CA ALA A 242 -11.62 -12.59 -10.28
C ALA A 242 -11.63 -12.75 -11.81
N HIS A 243 -12.10 -13.90 -12.28
CA HIS A 243 -12.24 -14.14 -13.71
C HIS A 243 -13.28 -13.18 -14.30
N GLU A 244 -13.14 -12.81 -15.58
CA GLU A 244 -14.07 -11.89 -16.24
C GLU A 244 -15.52 -12.32 -16.00
N ARG A 245 -16.35 -11.37 -15.57
CA ARG A 245 -17.79 -11.49 -15.28
C ARG A 245 -18.20 -12.34 -14.08
N THR A 246 -17.25 -12.98 -13.38
CA THR A 246 -17.56 -13.63 -12.09
C THR A 246 -17.91 -12.60 -11.02
N PHE A 247 -18.73 -12.99 -10.03
CA PHE A 247 -19.22 -12.14 -8.94
C PHE A 247 -20.13 -10.95 -9.31
N ASN A 248 -20.32 -10.65 -10.60
CA ASN A 248 -21.20 -9.57 -11.07
C ASN A 248 -22.62 -9.64 -10.49
N TRP A 249 -23.10 -10.85 -10.22
CA TRP A 249 -24.40 -11.13 -9.59
C TRP A 249 -24.60 -10.42 -8.25
N LEU A 250 -23.54 -10.08 -7.51
CA LEU A 250 -23.65 -9.36 -6.24
C LEU A 250 -24.28 -7.97 -6.40
N PHE A 251 -24.08 -7.34 -7.56
CA PHE A 251 -24.53 -5.99 -7.82
C PHE A 251 -25.59 -5.89 -8.92
N GLN A 252 -26.09 -7.03 -9.42
CA GLN A 252 -27.13 -7.04 -10.46
C GLN A 252 -28.51 -6.98 -9.81
N ASP A 253 -29.30 -6.00 -10.22
CA ASP A 253 -30.72 -5.97 -9.93
C ASP A 253 -31.41 -6.93 -10.90
N SER A 254 -31.89 -8.06 -10.39
CA SER A 254 -32.70 -9.01 -11.16
C SER A 254 -34.04 -9.20 -10.46
N ASP A 255 -35.11 -9.14 -11.25
CA ASP A 255 -36.48 -9.47 -10.80
C ASP A 255 -36.66 -10.98 -10.58
N THR A 256 -35.67 -11.81 -10.93
CA THR A 256 -35.73 -13.25 -10.68
C THR A 256 -35.40 -13.59 -9.23
N GLU A 257 -36.35 -14.25 -8.57
CA GLU A 257 -36.32 -14.63 -7.16
C GLU A 257 -35.40 -15.85 -6.90
N SER A 258 -34.14 -15.74 -7.31
CA SER A 258 -33.12 -16.75 -7.00
C SER A 258 -32.38 -16.42 -5.71
N GLU A 259 -31.96 -17.46 -4.99
CA GLU A 259 -31.19 -17.35 -3.74
C GLU A 259 -29.93 -16.48 -3.92
N ARG A 260 -29.23 -16.66 -5.03
CA ARG A 260 -28.05 -15.87 -5.42
C ARG A 260 -28.30 -14.37 -5.46
N HIS A 261 -29.37 -13.93 -6.13
CA HIS A 261 -29.70 -12.50 -6.23
C HIS A 261 -30.25 -11.95 -4.91
N THR A 262 -30.88 -12.79 -4.08
CA THR A 262 -31.33 -12.39 -2.74
C THR A 262 -30.15 -12.07 -1.81
N HIS A 263 -29.10 -12.90 -1.81
CA HIS A 263 -27.87 -12.58 -1.07
C HIS A 263 -27.15 -11.35 -1.63
N GLY A 264 -27.14 -11.14 -2.95
CA GLY A 264 -26.65 -9.90 -3.57
C GLY A 264 -27.38 -8.66 -3.05
N ARG A 265 -28.72 -8.68 -3.03
CA ARG A 265 -29.55 -7.60 -2.47
C ARG A 265 -29.28 -7.35 -0.98
N HIS A 266 -29.11 -8.39 -0.19
CA HIS A 266 -28.75 -8.26 1.22
C HIS A 266 -27.38 -7.57 1.40
N PHE A 267 -26.39 -7.98 0.62
CA PHE A 267 -25.06 -7.37 0.65
C PHE A 267 -25.09 -5.90 0.22
N VAL A 268 -25.78 -5.57 -0.88
CA VAL A 268 -25.95 -4.19 -1.34
C VAL A 268 -26.73 -3.35 -0.34
N SER A 269 -27.79 -3.89 0.27
CA SER A 269 -28.53 -3.20 1.33
C SER A 269 -27.67 -2.95 2.55
N TRP A 270 -26.82 -3.90 2.93
CA TRP A 270 -25.87 -3.71 4.02
C TRP A 270 -24.87 -2.60 3.69
N LEU A 271 -24.27 -2.59 2.49
CA LEU A 271 -23.38 -1.51 2.07
C LEU A 271 -24.08 -0.15 2.08
N ARG A 272 -25.29 -0.06 1.51
CA ARG A 272 -26.04 1.19 1.32
C ARG A 272 -26.59 1.78 2.62
N SER A 273 -27.09 0.97 3.55
CA SER A 273 -27.82 1.51 4.71
C SER A 273 -27.72 0.68 5.99
N GLY A 274 -27.04 -0.47 5.97
CA GLY A 274 -26.86 -1.32 7.16
C GLY A 274 -25.85 -0.76 8.15
N ASP A 275 -25.43 -1.61 9.08
CA ASP A 275 -24.38 -1.36 10.07
C ASP A 275 -23.66 -2.68 10.44
N GLY A 276 -22.59 -2.58 11.24
CA GLY A 276 -21.92 -3.72 11.84
C GLY A 276 -21.28 -4.69 10.84
N ILE A 277 -21.31 -5.98 11.18
CA ILE A 277 -20.61 -7.05 10.46
C ILE A 277 -21.50 -7.67 9.37
N PHE A 278 -20.90 -7.89 8.19
CA PHE A 278 -21.36 -8.80 7.16
C PHE A 278 -20.35 -9.93 6.99
N TRP A 279 -20.82 -11.19 7.01
CA TRP A 279 -19.95 -12.36 7.03
C TRP A 279 -20.04 -13.19 5.75
N VAL A 280 -18.90 -13.33 5.07
CA VAL A 280 -18.71 -14.17 3.89
C VAL A 280 -18.07 -15.48 4.34
N SER A 281 -18.89 -16.51 4.46
CA SER A 281 -18.42 -17.84 4.84
C SER A 281 -18.21 -18.72 3.61
N GLY A 282 -17.42 -19.78 3.78
CA GLY A 282 -17.47 -20.87 2.83
C GLY A 282 -16.36 -21.88 2.92
N LYS A 283 -16.53 -22.97 2.18
CA LYS A 283 -15.60 -24.11 2.17
C LYS A 283 -14.20 -23.72 1.67
N PRO A 284 -13.14 -24.48 2.02
CA PRO A 284 -11.80 -24.25 1.49
C PRO A 284 -11.80 -24.25 -0.05
N GLY A 285 -11.15 -23.26 -0.65
CA GLY A 285 -11.05 -23.16 -2.11
C GLY A 285 -12.31 -22.66 -2.83
N SER A 286 -13.35 -22.18 -2.12
CA SER A 286 -14.57 -21.63 -2.76
C SER A 286 -14.41 -20.26 -3.43
N GLY A 287 -13.24 -19.60 -3.28
CA GLY A 287 -12.97 -18.28 -3.88
C GLY A 287 -13.18 -17.07 -2.97
N LYS A 288 -13.27 -17.25 -1.64
CA LYS A 288 -13.48 -16.15 -0.66
C LYS A 288 -12.47 -15.00 -0.80
N SER A 289 -11.17 -15.29 -0.76
CA SER A 289 -10.13 -14.26 -0.88
C SER A 289 -10.22 -13.51 -2.22
N THR A 290 -10.52 -14.23 -3.30
CA THR A 290 -10.74 -13.65 -4.63
C THR A 290 -11.97 -12.72 -4.63
N LEU A 291 -13.05 -13.13 -3.97
CA LEU A 291 -14.25 -12.32 -3.81
C LEU A 291 -13.97 -11.06 -2.95
N MET A 292 -13.31 -11.21 -1.81
CA MET A 292 -12.98 -10.09 -0.91
C MET A 292 -12.12 -9.04 -1.63
N LYS A 293 -11.09 -9.49 -2.36
CA LYS A 293 -10.27 -8.65 -3.22
C LYS A 293 -11.10 -7.95 -4.29
N TRP A 294 -12.00 -8.68 -4.94
CA TRP A 294 -12.84 -8.12 -5.99
C TRP A 294 -13.78 -7.05 -5.45
N ILE A 295 -14.48 -7.31 -4.34
CA ILE A 295 -15.42 -6.37 -3.70
C ILE A 295 -14.69 -5.10 -3.27
N SER A 296 -13.55 -5.22 -2.58
CA SER A 296 -12.82 -4.07 -2.04
C SER A 296 -12.23 -3.18 -3.15
N SER A 297 -12.00 -3.72 -4.34
CA SER A 297 -11.48 -2.97 -5.49
C SER A 297 -12.55 -2.46 -6.46
N GLN A 298 -13.83 -2.75 -6.24
CA GLN A 298 -14.89 -2.31 -7.15
C GLN A 298 -15.28 -0.86 -6.90
N LYS A 299 -15.24 -0.05 -7.96
CA LYS A 299 -15.81 1.30 -7.96
C LYS A 299 -17.29 1.30 -7.56
N LYS A 300 -18.05 0.27 -7.95
CA LYS A 300 -19.46 0.13 -7.56
C LYS A 300 -19.66 -0.03 -6.06
N THR A 301 -18.73 -0.68 -5.35
CA THR A 301 -18.75 -0.75 -3.88
C THR A 301 -18.59 0.64 -3.28
N GLU A 302 -17.63 1.40 -3.78
CA GLU A 302 -17.37 2.79 -3.38
C GLU A 302 -18.60 3.68 -3.62
N GLU A 303 -19.18 3.63 -4.82
CA GLU A 303 -20.40 4.37 -5.20
C GLU A 303 -21.60 4.07 -4.29
N ILE A 304 -21.77 2.80 -3.86
CA ILE A 304 -22.84 2.42 -2.93
C ILE A 304 -22.52 2.91 -1.51
N LEU A 305 -21.26 2.85 -1.07
CA LEU A 305 -20.86 3.35 0.24
C LEU A 305 -20.97 4.88 0.34
N PHE A 306 -20.80 5.63 -0.75
CA PHE A 306 -21.10 7.07 -0.74
C PHE A 306 -22.56 7.37 -0.42
N GLN A 307 -23.49 6.48 -0.80
CA GLN A 307 -24.91 6.62 -0.45
C GLN A 307 -25.16 6.40 1.05
N TRP A 308 -24.33 5.61 1.73
CA TRP A 308 -24.51 5.27 3.15
C TRP A 308 -24.54 6.48 4.07
N GLY A 309 -23.76 7.51 3.76
CA GLY A 309 -23.76 8.69 4.61
C GLY A 309 -24.76 9.79 4.22
N ASN A 310 -25.67 9.56 3.25
CA ASN A 310 -26.48 10.61 2.63
C ASN A 310 -25.62 11.75 2.06
N LEU A 311 -24.45 11.39 1.54
CA LEU A 311 -23.36 12.31 1.30
C LEU A 311 -23.51 13.01 -0.07
N ALA A 312 -23.23 14.31 -0.12
CA ALA A 312 -22.97 14.98 -1.39
C ALA A 312 -21.57 14.59 -1.89
N TRP A 313 -21.41 14.31 -3.19
CA TRP A 313 -20.18 13.80 -3.81
C TRP A 313 -18.90 14.61 -3.51
N ASP A 314 -19.03 15.86 -3.05
CA ASP A 314 -17.93 16.82 -2.91
C ASP A 314 -17.50 17.14 -1.46
N ILE A 315 -18.11 16.56 -0.41
CA ILE A 315 -17.88 17.01 0.99
C ILE A 315 -17.38 15.90 1.94
N GLU A 316 -17.66 14.62 1.69
CA GLU A 316 -17.51 13.60 2.74
C GLU A 316 -16.72 12.36 2.29
N GLN A 317 -15.85 11.87 3.17
CA GLN A 317 -14.90 10.82 2.86
C GLN A 317 -15.41 9.44 3.31
N VAL A 318 -15.47 8.50 2.37
CA VAL A 318 -15.55 7.07 2.65
C VAL A 318 -14.12 6.52 2.63
N VAL A 319 -13.69 5.94 3.74
CA VAL A 319 -12.40 5.25 3.86
C VAL A 319 -12.66 3.76 3.76
N MET A 320 -12.23 3.17 2.65
CA MET A 320 -12.19 1.73 2.48
C MET A 320 -10.78 1.25 2.85
N ALA A 321 -10.71 0.27 3.75
CA ALA A 321 -9.45 -0.41 4.03
C ALA A 321 -9.61 -1.93 4.01
N SER A 322 -8.55 -2.65 3.67
CA SER A 322 -8.57 -4.09 3.53
C SER A 322 -7.37 -4.78 4.15
N PHE A 323 -7.59 -5.98 4.67
CA PHE A 323 -6.52 -6.83 5.19
C PHE A 323 -6.79 -8.29 4.83
N TYR A 324 -5.72 -9.00 4.50
CA TYR A 324 -5.80 -10.38 4.06
C TYR A 324 -4.82 -11.20 4.88
N PHE A 325 -5.36 -11.97 5.81
CA PHE A 325 -4.55 -12.89 6.58
C PHE A 325 -3.90 -13.93 5.66
N TRP A 326 -2.69 -14.33 6.04
CA TRP A 326 -1.98 -15.42 5.39
C TRP A 326 -1.20 -16.20 6.42
N SER A 327 -1.75 -17.35 6.80
CA SER A 327 -1.14 -18.27 7.76
C SER A 327 0.26 -18.74 7.33
N ALA A 328 0.52 -18.82 6.01
CA ALA A 328 1.83 -19.18 5.43
C ALA A 328 2.77 -18.01 5.23
N GLY A 329 2.31 -16.82 5.56
CA GLY A 329 3.08 -15.60 5.45
C GLY A 329 3.94 -15.34 6.68
N THR A 330 4.48 -14.12 6.66
CA THR A 330 5.24 -13.51 7.74
C THR A 330 4.40 -13.40 9.03
N ALA A 331 5.06 -13.17 10.18
CA ALA A 331 4.37 -12.91 11.44
C ALA A 331 3.33 -11.77 11.37
N MET A 332 3.61 -10.73 10.60
CA MET A 332 2.68 -9.62 10.38
C MET A 332 1.41 -10.06 9.64
N GLN A 333 1.49 -11.01 8.71
CA GLN A 333 0.32 -11.45 7.93
C GLN A 333 -0.62 -12.39 8.70
N LYS A 334 -0.26 -12.82 9.91
CA LYS A 334 -1.06 -13.74 10.74
C LYS A 334 -1.33 -13.23 12.16
N SER A 335 -1.02 -11.96 12.44
CA SER A 335 -1.12 -11.35 13.78
C SER A 335 -2.09 -10.16 13.82
N GLN A 336 -2.50 -9.80 15.04
CA GLN A 336 -3.33 -8.62 15.30
C GLN A 336 -2.57 -7.33 14.99
N GLN A 337 -1.26 -7.31 15.24
CA GLN A 337 -0.41 -6.17 14.92
C GLN A 337 -0.45 -5.86 13.43
N GLY A 338 -0.28 -6.86 12.57
CA GLY A 338 -0.35 -6.63 11.13
C GLY A 338 -1.74 -6.23 10.64
N LEU A 339 -2.83 -6.79 11.20
CA LEU A 339 -4.19 -6.33 10.90
C LEU A 339 -4.33 -4.82 11.21
N PHE A 340 -4.08 -4.41 12.44
CA PHE A 340 -4.29 -3.02 12.85
C PHE A 340 -3.33 -2.05 12.17
N GLN A 341 -2.07 -2.42 12.03
CA GLN A 341 -1.08 -1.57 11.37
C GLN A 341 -1.42 -1.36 9.89
N SER A 342 -1.95 -2.39 9.21
CA SER A 342 -2.42 -2.27 7.83
C SER A 342 -3.66 -1.39 7.71
N LEU A 343 -4.65 -1.59 8.60
CA LEU A 343 -5.85 -0.75 8.61
C LEU A 343 -5.51 0.71 8.88
N LEU A 344 -4.65 1.01 9.87
CA LEU A 344 -4.24 2.38 10.17
C LEU A 344 -3.44 3.00 9.02
N TYR A 345 -2.55 2.23 8.39
CA TYR A 345 -1.83 2.66 7.19
C TYR A 345 -2.80 3.06 6.08
N GLU A 346 -3.80 2.21 5.78
CA GLU A 346 -4.78 2.48 4.72
C GLU A 346 -5.73 3.64 5.09
N ILE A 347 -6.14 3.77 6.36
CA ILE A 347 -6.93 4.91 6.84
C ILE A 347 -6.20 6.22 6.56
N PHE A 348 -4.93 6.31 6.98
CA PHE A 348 -4.14 7.53 6.79
C PHE A 348 -3.69 7.75 5.34
N SER A 349 -3.67 6.71 4.51
CA SER A 349 -3.43 6.84 3.07
C SER A 349 -4.64 7.44 2.34
N HIS A 350 -5.87 7.12 2.78
CA HIS A 350 -7.08 7.66 2.17
C HIS A 350 -7.55 8.99 2.79
N ALA A 351 -7.28 9.20 4.08
CA ALA A 351 -7.69 10.38 4.85
C ALA A 351 -6.51 10.97 5.64
N PRO A 352 -5.53 11.58 4.96
CA PRO A 352 -4.30 12.07 5.60
C PRO A 352 -4.52 13.22 6.59
N ASP A 353 -5.59 14.00 6.41
CA ASP A 353 -5.96 15.09 7.31
C ASP A 353 -6.31 14.61 8.72
N LEU A 354 -6.52 13.30 8.90
CA LEU A 354 -6.71 12.67 10.21
C LEU A 354 -5.40 12.55 11.00
N ILE A 355 -4.24 12.45 10.33
CA ILE A 355 -2.95 12.18 11.01
C ILE A 355 -2.63 13.22 12.08
N PRO A 356 -2.68 14.55 11.80
CA PRO A 356 -2.33 15.56 12.79
C PRO A 356 -3.29 15.58 13.99
N GLN A 357 -4.55 15.19 13.77
CA GLN A 357 -5.61 15.22 14.78
C GLN A 357 -5.57 13.96 15.67
N VAL A 358 -5.30 12.81 15.07
CA VAL A 358 -5.34 11.50 15.73
C VAL A 358 -4.00 11.17 16.40
N CYS A 359 -2.89 11.64 15.83
CA CYS A 359 -1.52 11.30 16.23
C CYS A 359 -0.61 12.55 16.36
N PRO A 360 -0.99 13.59 17.12
CA PRO A 360 -0.28 14.88 17.14
C PRO A 360 1.20 14.75 17.56
N ALA A 361 1.49 13.93 18.58
CA ALA A 361 2.85 13.73 19.07
C ALA A 361 3.77 13.08 18.02
N ARG A 362 3.31 12.00 17.39
CA ARG A 362 4.06 11.33 16.30
C ARG A 362 4.15 12.22 15.07
N TRP A 363 3.10 12.99 14.76
CA TRP A 363 3.13 13.94 13.64
C TRP A 363 4.18 15.03 13.84
N GLN A 364 4.31 15.56 15.06
CA GLN A 364 5.34 16.54 15.42
C GLN A 364 6.75 15.93 15.39
N ALA A 365 6.92 14.71 15.91
CA ALA A 365 8.21 14.01 15.87
C ALA A 365 8.69 13.74 14.42
N THR A 366 7.77 13.39 13.50
CA THR A 366 8.08 13.24 12.07
C THR A 366 8.61 14.53 11.45
N GLU A 367 8.06 15.68 11.84
CA GLU A 367 8.50 16.98 11.36
C GLU A 367 9.89 17.36 11.84
N LEU A 368 10.17 17.08 13.12
CA LEU A 368 11.50 17.24 13.69
C LEU A 368 12.50 16.21 13.16
N GLY A 369 12.05 15.22 12.38
CA GLY A 369 12.84 14.12 11.81
C GLY A 369 13.57 13.28 12.86
N GLY A 370 12.94 13.11 14.03
CA GLY A 370 13.40 12.17 15.05
C GLY A 370 13.13 10.73 14.62
N VAL A 371 13.99 9.81 15.07
CA VAL A 371 13.70 8.37 15.02
C VAL A 371 12.53 8.11 15.97
N GLN A 372 11.48 7.46 15.47
CA GLN A 372 10.31 7.12 16.28
C GLN A 372 10.36 5.67 16.76
N ASP A 373 9.83 5.44 17.94
CA ASP A 373 9.63 4.10 18.46
C ASP A 373 8.65 3.31 17.59
N PRO A 374 8.84 1.98 17.46
CA PRO A 374 7.89 1.11 16.79
C PRO A 374 6.48 1.23 17.37
N TRP A 375 5.48 1.06 16.52
CA TRP A 375 4.09 1.09 16.94
C TRP A 375 3.73 -0.16 17.75
N THR A 376 3.01 0.04 18.86
CA THR A 376 2.43 -1.06 19.63
C THR A 376 0.99 -1.33 19.17
N VAL A 377 0.49 -2.56 19.38
CA VAL A 377 -0.89 -2.94 19.01
C VAL A 377 -1.92 -2.04 19.68
N ASN A 378 -1.75 -1.73 20.97
CA ASN A 378 -2.66 -0.88 21.73
C ASN A 378 -2.67 0.55 21.18
N GLU A 379 -1.49 1.10 20.90
CA GLU A 379 -1.38 2.45 20.35
C GLU A 379 -2.06 2.58 18.98
N ILE A 380 -1.89 1.59 18.11
CA ILE A 380 -2.55 1.55 16.79
C ILE A 380 -4.06 1.42 16.96
N SER A 381 -4.52 0.52 17.84
CA SER A 381 -5.94 0.34 18.15
C SER A 381 -6.56 1.66 18.62
N ASP A 382 -5.92 2.34 19.56
CA ASP A 382 -6.38 3.63 20.08
C ASP A 382 -6.39 4.71 18.99
N ALA A 383 -5.40 4.71 18.09
CA ALA A 383 -5.36 5.63 16.97
C ALA A 383 -6.52 5.38 15.99
N ILE A 384 -6.83 4.12 15.66
CA ILE A 384 -7.98 3.78 14.81
C ILE A 384 -9.29 4.24 15.48
N GLN A 385 -9.46 3.96 16.78
CA GLN A 385 -10.65 4.39 17.52
C GLN A 385 -10.80 5.91 17.56
N ARG A 386 -9.70 6.65 17.80
CA ARG A 386 -9.69 8.12 17.74
C ARG A 386 -10.04 8.66 16.35
N ALA A 387 -9.55 8.01 15.29
CA ALA A 387 -9.89 8.39 13.92
C ALA A 387 -11.38 8.21 13.62
N ILE A 388 -11.97 7.10 14.08
CA ILE A 388 -13.39 6.79 13.89
C ILE A 388 -14.29 7.71 14.72
N CYS A 389 -13.90 7.98 15.96
CA CYS A 389 -14.71 8.73 16.93
C CYS A 389 -14.39 10.24 16.93
N LEU A 390 -13.70 10.75 15.92
CA LEU A 390 -13.28 12.14 15.85
C LEU A 390 -14.51 13.08 15.86
N PRO A 391 -14.62 14.01 16.84
CA PRO A 391 -15.79 14.88 16.94
C PRO A 391 -16.00 15.73 15.69
N GLY A 392 -17.23 15.78 15.19
CA GLY A 392 -17.59 16.54 13.98
C GLY A 392 -17.17 15.87 12.66
N SER A 393 -16.47 14.73 12.70
CA SER A 393 -16.18 13.95 11.50
C SER A 393 -17.44 13.21 11.02
N THR A 394 -17.74 13.32 9.73
CA THR A 394 -18.75 12.49 9.05
C THR A 394 -18.12 11.34 8.26
N THR A 395 -16.80 11.15 8.39
CA THR A 395 -16.04 10.11 7.69
C THR A 395 -16.62 8.73 7.99
N LYS A 396 -16.85 7.95 6.93
CA LYS A 396 -17.37 6.58 7.01
C LYS A 396 -16.24 5.59 6.78
N PHE A 397 -16.19 4.53 7.57
CA PHE A 397 -15.14 3.52 7.50
C PHE A 397 -15.74 2.16 7.12
N CYS A 398 -15.23 1.55 6.05
CA CYS A 398 -15.62 0.20 5.63
C CYS A 398 -14.38 -0.68 5.52
N PHE A 399 -14.27 -1.68 6.40
CA PHE A 399 -13.13 -2.58 6.45
C PHE A 399 -13.47 -3.95 5.87
N PHE A 400 -12.60 -4.45 4.99
CA PHE A 400 -12.69 -5.77 4.37
C PHE A 400 -11.57 -6.67 4.93
N ILE A 401 -11.93 -7.64 5.76
CA ILE A 401 -10.94 -8.50 6.44
C ILE A 401 -11.15 -9.95 5.99
N ASP A 402 -10.20 -10.46 5.20
CA ASP A 402 -10.22 -11.82 4.66
C ASP A 402 -9.37 -12.77 5.50
N GLY A 403 -9.90 -13.98 5.74
CA GLY A 403 -9.18 -15.07 6.37
C GLY A 403 -9.03 -14.90 7.89
N ILE A 404 -10.05 -14.42 8.61
CA ILE A 404 -9.97 -14.30 10.08
C ILE A 404 -9.71 -15.65 10.79
N ASP A 405 -9.99 -16.78 10.12
CA ASP A 405 -9.63 -18.13 10.56
C ASP A 405 -8.14 -18.49 10.34
N GLU A 406 -7.35 -17.59 9.75
CA GLU A 406 -5.89 -17.67 9.61
C GLU A 406 -5.12 -16.87 10.65
N TYR A 407 -5.85 -16.17 11.52
CA TYR A 407 -5.26 -15.54 12.69
C TYR A 407 -4.59 -16.59 13.58
N SER A 408 -3.36 -16.31 14.00
CA SER A 408 -2.53 -17.23 14.78
C SER A 408 -2.74 -17.14 16.30
N GLY A 409 -3.48 -16.15 16.78
CA GLY A 409 -3.85 -16.02 18.19
C GLY A 409 -5.22 -16.63 18.50
N ASP A 410 -5.84 -16.18 19.60
CA ASP A 410 -7.13 -16.69 20.04
C ASP A 410 -8.30 -16.14 19.19
N HIS A 411 -9.07 -17.03 18.56
CA HIS A 411 -10.18 -16.63 17.70
C HIS A 411 -11.36 -16.05 18.48
N PHE A 412 -11.59 -16.43 19.74
CA PHE A 412 -12.65 -15.83 20.56
C PHE A 412 -12.32 -14.38 20.92
N GLU A 413 -11.07 -14.10 21.30
CA GLU A 413 -10.57 -12.74 21.55
C GLU A 413 -10.68 -11.89 20.28
N MET A 414 -10.27 -12.43 19.12
CA MET A 414 -10.41 -11.75 17.83
C MET A 414 -11.86 -11.43 17.49
N VAL A 415 -12.78 -12.38 17.68
CA VAL A 415 -14.22 -12.15 17.45
C VAL A 415 -14.74 -11.04 18.35
N ARG A 416 -14.45 -11.08 19.66
CA ARG A 416 -14.88 -10.02 20.60
C ARG A 416 -14.37 -8.65 20.19
N LEU A 417 -13.11 -8.57 19.80
CA LEU A 417 -12.49 -7.34 19.34
C LEU A 417 -13.14 -6.80 18.06
N LEU A 418 -13.40 -7.65 17.06
CA LEU A 418 -14.06 -7.24 15.82
C LEU A 418 -15.51 -6.79 16.07
N GLU A 419 -16.23 -7.46 16.97
CA GLU A 419 -17.55 -7.01 17.39
C GLU A 419 -17.52 -5.63 18.07
N GLU A 420 -16.57 -5.40 18.99
CA GLU A 420 -16.37 -4.10 19.64
C GLU A 420 -16.08 -3.00 18.62
N PHE A 421 -15.19 -3.26 17.66
CA PHE A 421 -14.93 -2.35 16.53
C PHE A 421 -16.18 -2.09 15.69
N SER A 422 -17.00 -3.11 15.44
CA SER A 422 -18.22 -2.97 14.63
C SER A 422 -19.33 -2.14 15.30
N ARG A 423 -19.26 -1.96 16.63
CA ARG A 423 -20.19 -1.14 17.41
C ARG A 423 -19.81 0.35 17.38
N LEU A 424 -18.61 0.69 16.92
CA LEU A 424 -18.18 2.08 16.77
C LEU A 424 -19.05 2.79 15.71
N PRO A 425 -19.30 4.10 15.87
CA PRO A 425 -20.09 4.84 14.91
C PRO A 425 -19.40 4.83 13.55
N ASN A 426 -20.19 4.87 12.47
CA ASN A 426 -19.66 5.00 11.11
C ASN A 426 -18.72 3.88 10.67
N VAL A 427 -18.82 2.68 11.27
CA VAL A 427 -18.01 1.50 10.89
C VAL A 427 -18.88 0.41 10.25
N LYS A 428 -18.34 -0.20 9.19
CA LYS A 428 -18.79 -1.45 8.58
C LYS A 428 -17.63 -2.43 8.51
N LEU A 429 -17.90 -3.69 8.83
CA LEU A 429 -16.93 -4.78 8.68
C LEU A 429 -17.48 -5.84 7.72
N CYS A 430 -16.79 -6.10 6.61
CA CYS A 430 -17.00 -7.29 5.80
C CYS A 430 -15.91 -8.31 6.19
N LEU A 431 -16.31 -9.41 6.81
CA LEU A 431 -15.40 -10.44 7.31
C LEU A 431 -15.52 -11.70 6.46
N ALA A 432 -14.42 -12.37 6.14
CA ALA A 432 -14.45 -13.66 5.47
C ALA A 432 -13.69 -14.74 6.24
N SER A 433 -14.28 -15.94 6.34
CA SER A 433 -13.65 -17.08 7.01
C SER A 433 -14.18 -18.43 6.52
N ARG A 434 -13.56 -19.51 7.02
CA ARG A 434 -14.19 -20.84 7.02
C ARG A 434 -15.34 -20.90 8.05
N PRO A 435 -16.31 -21.81 7.88
CA PRO A 435 -17.43 -22.00 8.81
C PRO A 435 -16.98 -22.77 10.07
N TRP A 436 -16.00 -22.25 10.81
CA TRP A 436 -15.66 -22.79 12.12
C TRP A 436 -16.72 -22.37 13.14
N ASN A 437 -16.98 -23.21 14.14
CA ASN A 437 -18.03 -22.99 15.12
C ASN A 437 -17.95 -21.60 15.77
N VAL A 438 -16.75 -21.14 16.15
CA VAL A 438 -16.54 -19.79 16.72
C VAL A 438 -17.08 -18.65 15.84
N PHE A 439 -17.00 -18.77 14.52
CA PHE A 439 -17.51 -17.76 13.58
C PHE A 439 -18.98 -17.98 13.22
N GLU A 440 -19.45 -19.23 13.17
CA GLU A 440 -20.88 -19.54 13.02
C GLU A 440 -21.69 -19.05 14.22
N ASP A 441 -21.20 -19.29 15.43
CA ASP A 441 -21.83 -18.87 16.66
C ASP A 441 -21.92 -17.35 16.74
N ALA A 442 -20.84 -16.64 16.35
CA ALA A 442 -20.77 -15.18 16.40
C ALA A 442 -21.50 -14.48 15.25
N PHE A 443 -21.27 -14.90 14.01
CA PHE A 443 -21.71 -14.17 12.80
C PHE A 443 -22.77 -14.91 11.98
N GLY A 444 -22.99 -16.20 12.27
CA GLY A 444 -23.91 -17.07 11.54
C GLY A 444 -25.40 -16.84 11.86
N GLN A 445 -25.74 -16.06 12.89
CA GLN A 445 -27.12 -15.98 13.38
C GLN A 445 -28.07 -15.14 12.49
N SER A 446 -27.54 -14.29 11.61
CA SER A 446 -28.34 -13.37 10.79
C SER A 446 -28.27 -13.73 9.29
N PRO A 447 -29.34 -14.33 8.70
CA PRO A 447 -29.38 -14.69 7.28
C PRO A 447 -29.23 -13.50 6.32
N LYS A 448 -29.55 -12.28 6.77
CA LYS A 448 -29.42 -11.05 5.99
C LYS A 448 -28.01 -10.44 6.04
N ARG A 449 -27.16 -10.91 6.96
CA ARG A 449 -25.78 -10.42 7.14
C ARG A 449 -24.75 -11.52 6.87
N LYS A 450 -25.14 -12.57 6.16
CA LYS A 450 -24.23 -13.64 5.75
C LYS A 450 -24.59 -14.24 4.41
N PHE A 451 -23.62 -14.90 3.80
CA PHE A 451 -23.86 -15.95 2.81
C PHE A 451 -22.72 -16.96 2.79
N TYR A 452 -23.00 -18.13 2.24
CA TYR A 452 -22.03 -19.18 2.01
C TYR A 452 -21.64 -19.22 0.54
N LEU A 453 -20.38 -18.90 0.25
CA LEU A 453 -19.95 -18.69 -1.13
C LEU A 453 -20.05 -19.96 -1.99
N GLN A 454 -19.80 -21.15 -1.43
CA GLN A 454 -19.86 -22.39 -2.21
C GLN A 454 -21.25 -22.68 -2.81
N ASP A 455 -22.30 -22.12 -2.22
CA ASP A 455 -23.68 -22.35 -2.67
C ASP A 455 -24.06 -21.37 -3.80
N LEU A 456 -23.21 -20.36 -4.05
CA LEU A 456 -23.46 -19.26 -5.00
C LEU A 456 -22.51 -19.26 -6.21
N THR A 457 -21.51 -20.14 -6.24
CA THR A 457 -20.46 -20.17 -7.28
C THR A 457 -20.84 -20.95 -8.54
N ARG A 458 -21.96 -21.70 -8.56
CA ARG A 458 -22.33 -22.57 -9.70
C ARG A 458 -22.28 -21.85 -11.05
N GLY A 459 -22.91 -20.69 -11.16
CA GLY A 459 -22.92 -19.91 -12.41
C GLY A 459 -21.56 -19.32 -12.77
N ASP A 460 -20.75 -18.94 -11.76
CA ASP A 460 -19.39 -18.42 -11.98
C ASP A 460 -18.44 -19.55 -12.45
N ILE A 461 -18.60 -20.77 -11.91
CA ILE A 461 -17.86 -21.97 -12.32
C ILE A 461 -18.20 -22.32 -13.77
N GLU A 462 -19.48 -22.36 -14.14
CA GLU A 462 -19.88 -22.63 -15.52
C GLU A 462 -19.22 -21.67 -16.49
N GLN A 463 -19.31 -20.37 -16.22
CA GLN A 463 -18.71 -19.33 -17.05
C GLN A 463 -17.19 -19.47 -17.14
N TYR A 464 -16.51 -19.75 -16.02
CA TYR A 464 -15.07 -19.95 -15.98
C TYR A 464 -14.64 -21.14 -16.82
N VAL A 465 -15.29 -22.30 -16.64
CA VAL A 465 -15.00 -23.54 -17.36
C VAL A 465 -15.15 -23.28 -18.85
N ARG A 466 -16.29 -22.73 -19.28
CA ARG A 466 -16.57 -22.49 -20.69
C ARG A 466 -15.52 -21.61 -21.34
N ASN A 467 -15.25 -20.45 -20.73
CA ASN A 467 -14.28 -19.49 -21.25
C ASN A 467 -12.87 -20.10 -21.37
N LYS A 468 -12.43 -20.89 -20.37
CA LYS A 468 -11.12 -21.54 -20.42
C LYS A 468 -10.97 -22.57 -21.53
N PHE A 469 -12.00 -23.37 -21.76
CA PHE A 469 -11.99 -24.31 -22.88
C PHE A 469 -12.02 -23.58 -24.23
N ASP A 470 -12.88 -22.57 -24.37
CA ASP A 470 -13.02 -21.80 -25.62
C ASP A 470 -11.73 -21.04 -26.00
N GLN A 471 -10.89 -20.66 -25.03
CA GLN A 471 -9.59 -20.04 -25.25
C GLN A 471 -8.51 -21.01 -25.77
N HIS A 472 -8.70 -22.33 -25.66
CA HIS A 472 -7.66 -23.30 -26.00
C HIS A 472 -7.68 -23.65 -27.50
N PRO A 473 -6.55 -23.52 -28.24
CA PRO A 473 -6.55 -23.70 -29.70
C PRO A 473 -7.03 -25.09 -30.16
N MET A 474 -6.58 -26.15 -29.47
CA MET A 474 -7.02 -27.51 -29.79
C MET A 474 -8.50 -27.72 -29.55
N TRP A 475 -9.08 -26.99 -28.59
CA TRP A 475 -10.50 -27.11 -28.28
C TRP A 475 -11.37 -26.55 -29.41
N GLN A 476 -10.97 -25.42 -29.99
CA GLN A 476 -11.65 -24.82 -31.14
C GLN A 476 -11.60 -25.71 -32.39
N SER A 477 -10.56 -26.55 -32.51
CA SER A 477 -10.38 -27.47 -33.64
C SER A 477 -11.18 -28.77 -33.52
N LEU A 478 -11.61 -29.14 -32.31
CA LEU A 478 -12.51 -30.26 -32.09
C LEU A 478 -13.90 -29.82 -32.58
N SER A 479 -14.43 -30.51 -33.59
CA SER A 479 -15.72 -30.18 -34.24
C SER A 479 -16.83 -29.92 -33.22
N HIS A 480 -17.69 -28.93 -33.49
CA HIS A 480 -18.75 -28.38 -32.64
C HIS A 480 -19.90 -29.38 -32.35
N ASP A 481 -19.59 -30.56 -31.83
CA ASP A 481 -20.62 -31.37 -31.21
C ASP A 481 -20.86 -30.81 -29.80
N ASP A 482 -21.70 -29.77 -29.73
CA ASP A 482 -22.08 -29.06 -28.50
C ASP A 482 -22.46 -30.04 -27.38
N THR A 483 -22.96 -31.23 -27.73
CA THR A 483 -23.33 -32.27 -26.78
C THR A 483 -22.16 -32.74 -25.91
N GLN A 484 -20.99 -33.03 -26.48
CA GLN A 484 -19.86 -33.58 -25.72
C GLN A 484 -19.18 -32.52 -24.85
N TYR A 485 -19.09 -31.28 -25.36
CA TYR A 485 -18.68 -30.11 -24.59
C TYR A 485 -19.56 -29.91 -23.37
N ASN A 486 -20.89 -29.84 -23.62
CA ASN A 486 -21.86 -29.59 -22.57
C ASN A 486 -21.82 -30.70 -21.53
N ASN A 487 -21.55 -31.94 -21.92
CA ASN A 487 -21.37 -33.05 -20.97
C ASN A 487 -20.16 -32.84 -20.04
N ILE A 488 -18.97 -32.48 -20.57
CA ILE A 488 -17.79 -32.22 -19.73
C ILE A 488 -18.03 -31.02 -18.82
N ALA A 489 -18.53 -29.91 -19.35
CA ALA A 489 -18.77 -28.71 -18.56
C ALA A 489 -19.79 -28.98 -17.45
N THR A 490 -20.90 -29.65 -17.77
CA THR A 490 -21.94 -30.03 -16.80
C THR A 490 -21.38 -30.95 -15.73
N GLU A 491 -20.61 -31.98 -16.10
CA GLU A 491 -19.99 -32.90 -15.15
C GLU A 491 -19.03 -32.17 -14.19
N ILE A 492 -18.21 -31.23 -14.70
CA ILE A 492 -17.34 -30.40 -13.85
C ILE A 492 -18.18 -29.59 -12.87
N ILE A 493 -19.25 -28.93 -13.32
CA ILE A 493 -20.09 -28.06 -12.49
C ILE A 493 -20.76 -28.87 -11.36
N GLU A 494 -21.31 -30.04 -11.68
CA GLU A 494 -21.98 -30.91 -10.70
C GLU A 494 -21.01 -31.45 -9.66
N ARG A 495 -19.80 -31.82 -10.08
CA ARG A 495 -18.78 -32.41 -9.20
C ARG A 495 -17.99 -31.38 -8.40
N ALA A 496 -17.98 -30.11 -8.81
CA ALA A 496 -17.25 -29.05 -8.14
C ALA A 496 -17.70 -28.79 -6.70
N GLN A 497 -18.98 -29.03 -6.38
CA GLN A 497 -19.58 -28.76 -5.05
C GLN A 497 -19.24 -27.35 -4.50
N GLY A 498 -19.14 -26.38 -5.41
CA GLY A 498 -18.78 -24.99 -5.13
C GLY A 498 -17.29 -24.70 -4.86
N GLY A 499 -16.42 -25.70 -4.97
CA GLY A 499 -14.97 -25.59 -4.77
C GLY A 499 -14.23 -25.11 -6.03
N PHE A 500 -13.96 -23.81 -6.10
CA PHE A 500 -13.25 -23.19 -7.24
C PHE A 500 -11.81 -23.68 -7.41
N LEU A 501 -11.10 -23.99 -6.32
CA LEU A 501 -9.75 -24.57 -6.39
C LEU A 501 -9.75 -25.93 -7.09
N TRP A 502 -10.76 -26.76 -6.81
CA TRP A 502 -10.92 -28.06 -7.47
C TRP A 502 -11.15 -27.86 -8.97
N VAL A 503 -12.06 -26.96 -9.34
CA VAL A 503 -12.34 -26.61 -10.74
C VAL A 503 -11.08 -26.11 -11.45
N PHE A 504 -10.30 -25.24 -10.80
CA PHE A 504 -9.06 -24.73 -11.35
C PHE A 504 -8.07 -25.85 -11.69
N LEU A 505 -7.86 -26.79 -10.77
CA LEU A 505 -6.95 -27.93 -10.94
C LEU A 505 -7.46 -28.92 -12.00
N VAL A 506 -8.76 -29.20 -12.02
CA VAL A 506 -9.40 -30.07 -13.02
C VAL A 506 -9.27 -29.47 -14.42
N VAL A 507 -9.67 -28.21 -14.59
CA VAL A 507 -9.58 -27.53 -15.89
C VAL A 507 -8.13 -27.52 -16.37
N ARG A 508 -7.17 -27.23 -15.50
CA ARG A 508 -5.74 -27.31 -15.87
C ARG A 508 -5.35 -28.72 -16.35
N SER A 509 -5.75 -29.76 -15.61
CA SER A 509 -5.46 -31.16 -16.00
C SER A 509 -6.09 -31.57 -17.33
N LEU A 510 -7.29 -31.07 -17.64
CA LEU A 510 -7.97 -31.33 -18.91
C LEU A 510 -7.34 -30.54 -20.07
N LEU A 511 -6.93 -29.29 -19.85
CA LEU A 511 -6.19 -28.49 -20.84
C LEU A 511 -4.81 -29.10 -21.15
N ASP A 512 -4.13 -29.66 -20.15
CA ASP A 512 -2.89 -30.41 -20.36
C ASP A 512 -3.15 -31.67 -21.22
N GLY A 513 -4.27 -32.36 -20.99
CA GLY A 513 -4.71 -33.48 -21.83
C GLY A 513 -4.93 -33.06 -23.29
N LEU A 514 -5.61 -31.94 -23.52
CA LEU A 514 -5.79 -31.37 -24.86
C LEU A 514 -4.47 -31.02 -25.53
N THR A 515 -3.52 -30.45 -24.78
CA THR A 515 -2.18 -30.15 -25.28
C THR A 515 -1.45 -31.42 -25.73
N ASN A 516 -1.69 -32.54 -25.06
CA ASN A 516 -1.14 -33.85 -25.40
C ASN A 516 -1.94 -34.59 -26.51
N GLY A 517 -3.01 -33.99 -27.04
CA GLY A 517 -3.84 -34.59 -28.09
C GLY A 517 -4.86 -35.61 -27.60
N ASP A 518 -5.23 -35.58 -26.31
CA ASP A 518 -6.27 -36.46 -25.76
C ASP A 518 -7.60 -36.26 -26.49
N THR A 519 -8.29 -37.37 -26.79
CA THR A 519 -9.65 -37.33 -27.33
C THR A 519 -10.64 -36.87 -26.25
N VAL A 520 -11.81 -36.37 -26.65
CA VAL A 520 -12.87 -35.94 -25.71
C VAL A 520 -13.28 -37.07 -24.76
N SER A 521 -13.32 -38.32 -25.25
CA SER A 521 -13.59 -39.50 -24.41
C SER A 521 -12.51 -39.72 -23.35
N LEU A 522 -11.23 -39.50 -23.68
CA LEU A 522 -10.13 -39.64 -22.73
C LEU A 522 -10.13 -38.51 -21.69
N LEU A 523 -10.53 -37.30 -22.08
CA LEU A 523 -10.74 -36.18 -21.16
C LEU A 523 -11.87 -36.46 -20.17
N GLN A 524 -12.98 -37.03 -20.63
CA GLN A 524 -14.08 -37.49 -19.76
C GLN A 524 -13.63 -38.57 -18.79
N GLU A 525 -12.87 -39.57 -19.27
CA GLU A 525 -12.33 -40.62 -18.42
C GLU A 525 -11.37 -40.05 -17.36
N ARG A 526 -10.48 -39.13 -17.78
CA ARG A 526 -9.60 -38.39 -16.87
C ARG A 526 -10.39 -37.62 -15.80
N LEU A 527 -11.47 -36.93 -16.20
CA LEU A 527 -12.34 -36.22 -15.27
C LEU A 527 -12.94 -37.19 -14.23
N ARG A 528 -13.45 -38.35 -14.67
CA ARG A 528 -14.04 -39.39 -13.79
C ARG A 528 -13.05 -39.94 -12.77
N GLN A 529 -11.77 -40.05 -13.12
CA GLN A 529 -10.72 -40.53 -12.21
C GLN A 529 -10.30 -39.51 -11.15
N ILE A 530 -10.51 -38.21 -11.39
CA ILE A 530 -10.14 -37.17 -10.42
C ILE A 530 -11.07 -37.23 -9.19
N PRO A 531 -10.55 -37.36 -7.96
CA PRO A 531 -11.36 -37.32 -6.74
C PRO A 531 -12.05 -35.96 -6.56
N THR A 532 -13.26 -35.95 -6.00
CA THR A 532 -13.99 -34.70 -5.67
C THR A 532 -13.49 -34.03 -4.39
N ASP A 533 -12.99 -34.83 -3.43
CA ASP A 533 -12.33 -34.29 -2.23
C ASP A 533 -10.94 -33.74 -2.57
N LEU A 534 -10.63 -32.54 -2.07
CA LEU A 534 -9.35 -31.87 -2.36
C LEU A 534 -8.15 -32.61 -1.79
N ARG A 535 -8.24 -33.24 -0.61
CA ARG A 535 -7.12 -33.97 -0.01
C ARG A 535 -6.81 -35.22 -0.83
N GLU A 536 -7.84 -35.97 -1.20
CA GLU A 536 -7.68 -37.13 -2.08
C GLU A 536 -7.18 -36.72 -3.46
N PHE A 537 -7.61 -35.57 -3.98
CA PHE A 537 -7.07 -35.05 -5.23
C PHE A 537 -5.59 -34.64 -5.10
N PHE A 538 -5.14 -34.07 -3.98
CA PHE A 538 -3.72 -33.82 -3.74
C PHE A 538 -2.91 -35.12 -3.67
N LYS A 539 -3.41 -36.16 -2.98
CA LYS A 539 -2.81 -37.50 -2.97
C LYS A 539 -2.71 -38.08 -4.39
N TYR A 540 -3.77 -37.94 -5.19
CA TYR A 540 -3.77 -38.34 -6.61
C TYR A 540 -2.70 -37.59 -7.43
N ILE A 541 -2.55 -36.28 -7.23
CA ILE A 541 -1.48 -35.49 -7.88
C ILE A 541 -0.10 -36.01 -7.46
N LEU A 542 0.13 -36.25 -6.17
CA LEU A 542 1.41 -36.76 -5.67
C LEU A 542 1.73 -38.17 -6.18
N ALA A 543 0.74 -39.04 -6.28
CA ALA A 543 0.89 -40.40 -6.81
C ALA A 543 1.25 -40.39 -8.30
N SER A 544 0.84 -39.35 -9.04
CA SER A 544 1.17 -39.19 -10.46
C SER A 544 2.57 -38.62 -10.74
N LEU A 545 3.36 -38.32 -9.70
CA LEU A 545 4.74 -37.83 -9.84
C LEU A 545 5.68 -38.97 -10.24
N ASP A 546 6.70 -38.64 -11.05
CA ASP A 546 7.74 -39.60 -11.41
C ASP A 546 8.46 -40.10 -10.13
N PRO A 547 8.51 -41.43 -9.90
CA PRO A 547 9.20 -42.01 -8.75
C PRO A 547 10.65 -41.55 -8.58
N LEU A 548 11.34 -41.19 -9.67
CA LEU A 548 12.73 -40.71 -9.66
C LEU A 548 12.88 -39.42 -8.83
N TYR A 549 11.83 -38.59 -8.76
CA TYR A 549 11.89 -37.30 -8.07
C TYR A 549 11.34 -37.33 -6.64
N LYS A 550 11.00 -38.50 -6.08
CA LYS A 550 10.34 -38.60 -4.77
C LYS A 550 11.12 -37.90 -3.64
N ALA A 551 12.43 -38.12 -3.55
CA ALA A 551 13.27 -37.50 -2.51
C ALA A 551 13.40 -35.99 -2.72
N HIS A 552 13.60 -35.53 -3.97
CA HIS A 552 13.65 -34.10 -4.31
C HIS A 552 12.35 -33.38 -3.94
N VAL A 553 11.21 -34.00 -4.25
CA VAL A 553 9.88 -33.45 -3.94
C VAL A 553 9.67 -33.40 -2.43
N ALA A 554 10.04 -34.47 -1.71
CA ALA A 554 9.97 -34.50 -0.25
C ALA A 554 10.80 -33.36 0.37
N HIS A 555 12.04 -33.17 -0.09
CA HIS A 555 12.91 -32.10 0.40
C HIS A 555 12.30 -30.72 0.15
N PHE A 556 11.74 -30.46 -1.04
CA PHE A 556 11.12 -29.17 -1.34
C PHE A 556 9.91 -28.87 -0.44
N PHE A 557 9.06 -29.86 -0.19
CA PHE A 557 7.91 -29.69 0.70
C PHE A 557 8.33 -29.55 2.16
N LEU A 558 9.24 -30.39 2.67
CA LEU A 558 9.73 -30.30 4.05
C LEU A 558 10.41 -28.95 4.32
N ALA A 559 11.29 -28.48 3.43
CA ALA A 559 11.91 -27.16 3.56
C ALA A 559 10.86 -26.03 3.59
N SER A 560 9.80 -26.14 2.78
CA SER A 560 8.70 -25.16 2.76
C SER A 560 7.80 -25.25 4.00
N MET A 561 7.73 -26.42 4.64
CA MET A 561 6.91 -26.67 5.84
C MET A 561 7.63 -26.26 7.13
N ASP A 562 8.92 -26.55 7.23
CA ASP A 562 9.73 -26.28 8.43
C ASP A 562 10.13 -24.81 8.55
N SER A 563 10.13 -24.08 7.43
CA SER A 563 10.42 -22.66 7.45
C SER A 563 9.25 -21.85 8.04
N PRO A 564 9.51 -20.93 8.99
CA PRO A 564 8.49 -20.06 9.55
C PRO A 564 7.93 -19.04 8.54
N GLU A 565 8.70 -18.75 7.49
CA GLU A 565 8.35 -17.80 6.41
C GLU A 565 8.72 -18.36 5.01
N PRO A 566 8.12 -17.86 3.92
CA PRO A 566 8.43 -18.32 2.57
C PRO A 566 9.91 -18.21 2.21
N LEU A 567 10.52 -19.32 1.81
CA LEU A 567 11.96 -19.38 1.50
C LEU A 567 12.28 -18.82 0.10
N PRO A 568 13.44 -18.17 -0.09
CA PRO A 568 13.89 -17.69 -1.39
C PRO A 568 14.07 -18.83 -2.40
N LEU A 569 13.69 -18.61 -3.66
CA LEU A 569 13.86 -19.57 -4.76
C LEU A 569 15.32 -20.01 -4.93
N LEU A 570 16.24 -19.08 -4.67
CA LEU A 570 17.68 -19.35 -4.75
C LEU A 570 18.13 -20.47 -3.81
N MET A 571 17.54 -20.57 -2.62
CA MET A 571 17.88 -21.60 -1.63
C MET A 571 17.59 -23.01 -2.17
N PHE A 572 16.46 -23.18 -2.88
CA PHE A 572 16.11 -24.44 -3.53
C PHE A 572 17.01 -24.79 -4.72
N SER A 573 17.77 -23.83 -5.28
CA SER A 573 18.80 -24.16 -6.26
C SER A 573 19.98 -24.92 -5.64
N PHE A 574 20.25 -24.66 -4.36
CA PHE A 574 21.34 -25.28 -3.61
C PHE A 574 20.96 -26.66 -3.05
N PHE A 575 19.70 -26.86 -2.63
CA PHE A 575 19.21 -28.20 -2.24
C PHE A 575 19.41 -29.25 -3.34
N GLU A 576 19.34 -28.83 -4.60
CA GLU A 576 19.58 -29.73 -5.73
C GLU A 576 21.05 -30.11 -5.88
N GLU A 577 21.99 -29.24 -5.52
CA GLU A 577 23.42 -29.57 -5.55
C GLU A 577 23.78 -30.57 -4.47
N GLU A 578 23.10 -30.54 -3.32
CA GLU A 578 23.28 -31.48 -2.23
C GLU A 578 22.89 -32.92 -2.62
N PHE A 579 21.85 -33.09 -3.44
CA PHE A 579 21.49 -34.41 -3.99
C PHE A 579 22.54 -34.97 -4.96
N ASP A 580 23.20 -34.10 -5.74
CA ASP A 580 24.25 -34.51 -6.67
C ASP A 580 25.59 -34.75 -5.93
N ARG A 581 25.87 -33.93 -4.91
CA ARG A 581 27.12 -33.93 -4.12
C ARG A 581 26.82 -33.50 -2.67
N PRO A 582 26.66 -34.45 -1.72
CA PRO A 582 26.29 -34.15 -0.34
C PRO A 582 27.24 -33.16 0.37
N ASP A 583 28.53 -33.24 0.07
CA ASP A 583 29.58 -32.44 0.71
C ASP A 583 30.02 -31.21 -0.11
N TYR A 584 29.23 -30.80 -1.12
CA TYR A 584 29.63 -29.73 -2.05
C TYR A 584 29.96 -28.41 -1.37
N VAL A 585 29.39 -28.16 -0.18
CA VAL A 585 29.61 -26.94 0.62
C VAL A 585 31.07 -26.83 1.06
N HIS A 586 31.77 -27.94 1.29
CA HIS A 586 33.18 -27.93 1.70
C HIS A 586 34.12 -27.50 0.58
N ASP A 587 33.72 -27.74 -0.67
CA ASP A 587 34.48 -27.39 -1.88
C ASP A 587 33.96 -26.10 -2.55
N LEU A 588 33.01 -25.40 -1.92
CA LEU A 588 32.36 -24.24 -2.51
C LEU A 588 33.21 -22.98 -2.31
N ASP A 589 33.73 -22.43 -3.41
CA ASP A 589 34.42 -21.15 -3.39
C ASP A 589 33.46 -20.00 -3.03
N ILE A 590 33.76 -19.29 -1.93
CA ILE A 590 32.98 -18.13 -1.49
C ILE A 590 33.27 -16.96 -2.44
N THR A 591 32.40 -16.78 -3.43
CA THR A 591 32.52 -15.73 -4.45
C THR A 591 31.20 -15.00 -4.67
N VAL A 592 31.27 -13.79 -5.22
CA VAL A 592 30.07 -13.02 -5.56
C VAL A 592 29.33 -13.69 -6.72
N LEU A 593 28.07 -14.05 -6.48
CA LEU A 593 27.22 -14.67 -7.48
C LEU A 593 26.93 -13.66 -8.61
N LYS A 594 27.39 -13.96 -9.83
CA LYS A 594 27.20 -13.07 -10.97
C LYS A 594 25.71 -13.04 -11.38
N SER A 595 25.20 -11.89 -11.83
CA SER A 595 23.78 -11.74 -12.19
C SER A 595 23.30 -12.71 -13.28
N LYS A 596 24.20 -13.10 -14.22
CA LYS A 596 23.88 -14.11 -15.24
C LYS A 596 23.68 -15.50 -14.62
N GLU A 597 24.50 -15.85 -13.64
CA GLU A 597 24.40 -17.13 -12.93
C GLU A 597 23.14 -17.19 -12.07
N LEU A 598 22.85 -16.13 -11.31
CA LEU A 598 21.61 -16.00 -10.54
C LEU A 598 20.36 -16.21 -11.41
N LYS A 599 20.29 -15.53 -12.55
CA LYS A 599 19.17 -15.69 -13.51
C LYS A 599 19.05 -17.12 -14.03
N ASN A 600 20.18 -17.80 -14.28
CA ASN A 600 20.18 -19.19 -14.72
C ASN A 600 19.67 -20.12 -13.62
N ARG A 601 20.14 -19.94 -12.37
CA ARG A 601 19.68 -20.69 -11.19
C ARG A 601 18.18 -20.53 -10.99
N HIS A 602 17.68 -19.29 -10.95
CA HIS A 602 16.23 -19.02 -10.87
C HIS A 602 15.43 -19.71 -11.98
N LYS A 603 15.89 -19.61 -13.24
CA LYS A 603 15.21 -20.24 -14.38
C LYS A 603 15.19 -21.77 -14.26
N GLN A 604 16.30 -22.40 -13.84
CA GLN A 604 16.38 -23.85 -13.71
C GLN A 604 15.55 -24.36 -12.53
N THR A 605 15.69 -23.77 -11.34
CA THR A 605 14.93 -24.17 -10.16
C THR A 605 13.43 -24.00 -10.37
N LYS A 606 12.98 -22.91 -11.01
CA LYS A 606 11.57 -22.73 -11.37
C LYS A 606 11.06 -23.83 -12.29
N ARG A 607 11.86 -24.28 -13.27
CA ARG A 607 11.48 -25.41 -14.14
C ARG A 607 11.40 -26.72 -13.37
N ARG A 608 12.36 -26.98 -12.47
CA ARG A 608 12.36 -28.18 -11.60
C ARG A 608 11.12 -28.20 -10.70
N LEU A 609 10.83 -27.09 -10.04
CA LEU A 609 9.66 -26.95 -9.17
C LEU A 609 8.35 -27.17 -9.94
N ASN A 610 8.19 -26.55 -11.12
CA ASN A 610 7.00 -26.74 -11.95
C ASN A 610 6.83 -28.21 -12.40
N GLY A 611 7.91 -28.86 -12.84
CA GLY A 611 7.87 -30.24 -13.32
C GLY A 611 7.67 -31.28 -12.22
N ARG A 612 8.19 -31.03 -11.00
CA ARG A 612 8.22 -32.01 -9.91
C ARG A 612 7.14 -31.81 -8.85
N CYS A 613 6.70 -30.57 -8.62
CA CYS A 613 5.68 -30.28 -7.61
C CYS A 613 4.28 -30.12 -8.22
N LYS A 614 4.15 -30.24 -9.56
CA LYS A 614 2.90 -30.10 -10.34
C LYS A 614 2.04 -28.90 -9.90
N GLY A 615 2.69 -27.78 -9.58
CA GLY A 615 2.05 -26.52 -9.17
C GLY A 615 1.34 -26.56 -7.82
N LEU A 616 1.68 -27.49 -6.91
CA LEU A 616 1.28 -27.42 -5.49
C LEU A 616 2.15 -26.44 -4.70
N LEU A 617 3.40 -26.25 -5.15
CA LEU A 617 4.26 -25.12 -4.81
C LEU A 617 4.34 -24.18 -6.01
N GLU A 618 4.44 -22.88 -5.76
CA GLU A 618 4.55 -21.84 -6.76
C GLU A 618 5.68 -20.86 -6.45
N VAL A 619 6.25 -20.29 -7.51
CA VAL A 619 7.26 -19.24 -7.42
C VAL A 619 6.56 -17.88 -7.51
N HIS A 620 6.72 -17.06 -6.48
CA HIS A 620 6.21 -15.70 -6.43
C HIS A 620 7.35 -14.69 -6.45
N ARG A 621 7.12 -13.55 -7.10
CA ARG A 621 8.06 -12.44 -7.07
C ARG A 621 7.81 -11.60 -5.81
N ASN A 622 8.85 -11.39 -5.02
CA ASN A 622 8.84 -10.42 -3.93
C ASN A 622 9.31 -9.06 -4.49
N TYR A 623 8.35 -8.17 -4.79
CA TYR A 623 8.65 -6.85 -5.36
C TYR A 623 9.34 -5.89 -4.38
N TRP A 624 9.47 -6.30 -3.11
CA TRP A 624 10.05 -5.50 -2.03
C TRP A 624 11.46 -5.93 -1.68
N GLU A 625 11.92 -7.05 -2.25
CA GLU A 625 13.30 -7.50 -2.18
C GLU A 625 13.96 -7.34 -3.55
N VAL A 626 15.27 -7.12 -3.52
CA VAL A 626 16.09 -6.94 -4.72
C VAL A 626 17.08 -8.07 -4.87
N ASP A 627 17.51 -8.29 -6.10
CA ASP A 627 18.58 -9.23 -6.46
C ASP A 627 18.33 -10.68 -6.04
N LEU A 628 18.99 -11.15 -4.97
CA LEU A 628 19.08 -12.56 -4.59
C LEU A 628 17.77 -13.14 -4.03
N PHE A 629 16.88 -12.26 -3.54
CA PHE A 629 15.68 -12.64 -2.80
C PHE A 629 14.38 -12.21 -3.51
N ASP A 630 14.49 -11.78 -4.77
CA ASP A 630 13.35 -11.28 -5.55
C ASP A 630 12.31 -12.35 -5.91
N TYR A 631 12.62 -13.64 -5.71
CA TYR A 631 11.68 -14.76 -5.83
C TYR A 631 11.65 -15.62 -4.59
N GLN A 632 10.46 -16.01 -4.16
CA GLN A 632 10.19 -16.90 -3.04
C GLN A 632 9.27 -18.04 -3.46
N ILE A 633 9.33 -19.16 -2.72
CA ILE A 633 8.46 -20.31 -2.92
C ILE A 633 7.39 -20.32 -1.83
N ASP A 634 6.14 -20.52 -2.25
CA ASP A 634 4.98 -20.63 -1.35
C ASP A 634 4.02 -21.71 -1.89
N PHE A 635 3.05 -22.10 -1.07
CA PHE A 635 2.00 -23.03 -1.48
C PHE A 635 1.00 -22.34 -2.41
N LEU A 636 0.52 -23.05 -3.43
CA LEU A 636 -0.51 -22.58 -4.36
C LEU A 636 -1.72 -21.99 -3.63
N HIS A 637 -2.15 -22.65 -2.55
CA HIS A 637 -3.32 -22.27 -1.79
C HIS A 637 -3.22 -22.76 -0.35
N ARG A 638 -3.87 -22.09 0.60
CA ARG A 638 -3.86 -22.51 2.01
C ARG A 638 -4.31 -23.95 2.21
N THR A 639 -5.36 -24.39 1.50
CA THR A 639 -5.83 -25.79 1.58
C THR A 639 -4.72 -26.79 1.25
N VAL A 640 -3.81 -26.44 0.33
CA VAL A 640 -2.65 -27.26 -0.03
C VAL A 640 -1.68 -27.29 1.15
N ARG A 641 -1.38 -26.13 1.74
CA ARG A 641 -0.54 -26.06 2.94
C ARG A 641 -1.11 -26.83 4.13
N ASP A 642 -2.39 -26.63 4.45
CA ASP A 642 -3.06 -27.32 5.56
C ASP A 642 -2.98 -28.84 5.39
N PHE A 643 -3.09 -29.33 4.14
CA PHE A 643 -2.92 -30.75 3.82
C PHE A 643 -1.49 -31.24 4.10
N PHE A 644 -0.48 -30.49 3.65
CA PHE A 644 0.92 -30.86 3.88
C PHE A 644 1.36 -30.73 5.34
N MET A 645 0.75 -29.84 6.12
CA MET A 645 1.03 -29.68 7.55
C MET A 645 0.43 -30.78 8.44
N THR A 646 -0.29 -31.75 7.87
CA THR A 646 -0.78 -32.91 8.62
C THR A 646 0.37 -33.85 9.01
N GLU A 647 0.24 -34.52 10.16
CA GLU A 647 1.23 -35.52 10.61
C GLU A 647 1.42 -36.65 9.59
N GLU A 648 0.32 -37.08 8.94
CA GLU A 648 0.35 -38.09 7.88
C GLU A 648 1.31 -37.70 6.74
N MET A 649 1.15 -36.49 6.20
CA MET A 649 1.96 -36.02 5.08
C MET A 649 3.40 -35.69 5.48
N ARG A 650 3.60 -35.19 6.70
CA ARG A 650 4.95 -34.96 7.23
C ARG A 650 5.71 -36.28 7.31
N HIS A 651 5.13 -37.31 7.93
CA HIS A 651 5.76 -38.63 8.03
C HIS A 651 5.99 -39.28 6.66
N GLU A 652 5.05 -39.13 5.73
CA GLU A 652 5.20 -39.64 4.37
C GLU A 652 6.44 -39.03 3.67
N PHE A 653 6.69 -37.74 3.81
CA PHE A 653 7.87 -37.11 3.20
C PHE A 653 9.15 -37.37 3.95
N GLU A 654 9.13 -37.39 5.28
CA GLU A 654 10.29 -37.77 6.10
C GLU A 654 10.78 -39.18 5.74
N SER A 655 9.86 -40.13 5.46
CA SER A 655 10.24 -41.49 5.05
C SER A 655 10.86 -41.61 3.64
N ARG A 656 10.86 -40.53 2.86
CA ARG A 656 11.36 -40.49 1.47
C ARG A 656 12.74 -39.83 1.36
N LEU A 657 13.23 -39.24 2.46
CA LEU A 657 14.62 -38.81 2.65
C LEU A 657 15.39 -39.93 3.33
#